data_AF-A0A7D8YE13-F1
#
_entry.id   AF-A0A7D8YE13-F1
#
_cell.length_a   1.000
_cell.length_b   1.000
_cell.length_c   1.000
_cell.angle_alpha   90.00
_cell.angle_beta   90.00
_cell.angle_gamma   90.00
#
_symmetry.space_group_name_H-M   'P 1'
#
loop_
_entity.id
_entity.type
_entity.pdbx_description
1 polymer ?
#
loop_
_entity_poly.entity_id
_entity_poly.type
_entity_poly.pdbx_seq_one_letter_code
_entity_poly.pdbx_strand_id
1 'polypeptide(L)'
;MRGRECAGGNARGRERSAKMAFSDCRSDHRRVGRVSFMLHPVVLATSVGLFGLLFAGVANATDAVCHWTDLPIVIDGDGGDEAWQLATPIDDFRIPVTHQPATTKTTVRLLWDRSALYFLAELEDHDLYAEVVERDGMTWNDDVFEIFMKPDEATGGYYELQVNAAGTQMDMFVPQRSPGAYEAFKSANPFAWEVAVKRRGTLNERTDRDEGWVVEGRIPWVDLMPTGGRPDVDERWRVAFCRYDYRLGQEPELSSSARLTEVNFHRYEDYSTLRFAGPAEADDGLAALAARGTSVTARLHGSPDPPLPYRAVRAWENLRPAFPIDVRVQPGTRRLVIIEEAGKYGPTKIVRTGEGESQEKSEDLIDPQGVAYSLTFHPRFAENGWLFVGSNGKEGDGPNRSRIRRYEISREAPYEVIGEPVTILEWDSNGHNGAATTFGNDGMLYITTGDGTSDSDENNVGQDLSTLLAKVLRIDVDRPDPGKTYSVPADNPFVDTPGARPETWAYGLRNPWRITTDPVTGQIWVGNNGQDLWEQVYLLQRGANYGWSVFEGSHPFYPHRELGPTPHVLPTAEHHHRESRSLTGGVVYHGERLPELRGAYLYGDHSTGKIWAIKHDGERVVWQQEIADTTFAITAISLDADGEILVVDHAGKGEGGFYRLEPIDPVDSGDAPAFPTRLSETGLFESVPGHRVAAGLIPYNVIAPLWSDNAAKDRWIALPEGGSIRMTDKWSWDFPDETVLVKSFATPPVAGAADGPKWIETRLMLKRNNEWVGYTYAWDEDQSEAHLVDADGDDREVVIEIDGRPDRMSWHFPSRTECMVCHTRAANFVLGLTTRQLNRAHDYGDGVMRNQLATLEALGVLRNSGWETDAKQSLKVQLQERGDAGPAIESHLAAVRADGRQKAVRSRGLLPKPPADFERLVDPYDPGGDLTMRARSYLHANCAYCHTDAGGGNAQIDLAFDASIDRMRVMDEPPLHHTFGIEAARLIAPGEPERSVLLHRVGMRGAGQMPQLGTNRVDQPARELLRQWIESLKPAAAE
;
A
#
# COMPACT_ATOMS: atom_id res chain seq x y z
N MET A 1 20.51 -47.77 -30.78
CA MET A 1 20.87 -49.22 -30.85
C MET A 1 21.46 -49.65 -29.51
N ARG A 2 21.87 -50.93 -29.39
CA ARG A 2 22.74 -51.56 -28.35
C ARG A 2 23.60 -50.55 -27.54
N GLY A 3 23.72 -50.58 -26.19
CA GLY A 3 23.10 -51.42 -25.14
C GLY A 3 24.12 -52.22 -24.29
N ARG A 4 23.66 -52.81 -23.16
CA ARG A 4 24.36 -53.76 -22.24
C ARG A 4 25.42 -53.12 -21.30
N GLU A 5 25.77 -53.65 -20.12
CA GLU A 5 25.27 -54.75 -19.23
C GLU A 5 25.74 -54.38 -17.78
N CYS A 6 25.00 -54.48 -16.66
CA CYS A 6 24.35 -55.61 -15.95
C CYS A 6 25.21 -56.30 -14.86
N ALA A 7 24.52 -56.77 -13.79
CA ALA A 7 24.98 -57.52 -12.60
C ALA A 7 25.82 -56.75 -11.55
N GLY A 8 25.70 -56.99 -10.23
CA GLY A 8 24.76 -57.86 -9.46
C GLY A 8 25.26 -58.06 -8.01
N GLY A 9 24.50 -58.54 -7.01
CA GLY A 9 23.06 -58.89 -6.92
C GLY A 9 22.75 -59.81 -5.70
N ASN A 10 21.45 -60.02 -5.38
CA ASN A 10 20.90 -60.94 -4.33
C ASN A 10 21.22 -60.58 -2.85
N ALA A 11 20.45 -60.94 -1.80
CA ALA A 11 19.23 -61.75 -1.57
C ALA A 11 18.67 -61.41 -0.15
N ARG A 12 17.43 -61.61 0.35
CA ARG A 12 16.09 -62.19 0.01
C ARG A 12 15.00 -61.33 0.74
N GLY A 13 13.67 -61.50 0.64
CA GLY A 13 12.80 -62.33 -0.22
C GLY A 13 11.49 -62.79 0.47
N ARG A 14 10.33 -62.65 -0.24
CA ARG A 14 8.95 -63.14 0.07
C ARG A 14 8.15 -62.33 1.12
N GLU A 15 6.81 -62.16 1.04
CA GLU A 15 5.70 -62.73 0.22
C GLU A 15 4.83 -61.60 -0.46
N ARG A 16 4.38 -61.70 -1.73
CA ARG A 16 3.06 -62.17 -2.28
C ARG A 16 1.83 -61.41 -1.77
N SER A 17 0.76 -61.09 -2.53
CA SER A 17 0.37 -61.21 -3.97
C SER A 17 -0.99 -60.49 -4.20
N ALA A 18 -1.51 -60.11 -5.38
CA ALA A 18 -1.01 -59.97 -6.76
C ALA A 18 -1.99 -59.11 -7.65
N LYS A 19 -2.24 -59.50 -8.91
CA LYS A 19 -3.10 -58.87 -9.96
C LYS A 19 -4.52 -59.52 -9.96
N MET A 20 -5.54 -59.17 -10.77
CA MET A 20 -5.60 -58.66 -12.16
C MET A 20 -7.02 -58.13 -12.53
N ALA A 21 -7.19 -57.45 -13.66
CA ALA A 21 -8.47 -56.84 -14.11
C ALA A 21 -9.06 -57.48 -15.40
N PHE A 22 -10.37 -57.30 -15.64
CA PHE A 22 -11.08 -57.58 -16.92
C PHE A 22 -12.37 -56.73 -17.07
N SER A 23 -12.93 -56.68 -18.29
CA SER A 23 -14.12 -55.92 -18.75
C SER A 23 -15.47 -56.67 -18.52
N ASP A 24 -16.70 -56.23 -18.87
CA ASP A 24 -17.17 -55.51 -20.08
C ASP A 24 -18.67 -55.03 -20.06
N CYS A 25 -19.02 -54.13 -21.00
CA CYS A 25 -20.30 -53.90 -21.73
C CYS A 25 -21.64 -53.35 -21.11
N ARG A 26 -22.19 -52.32 -21.81
CA ARG A 26 -23.62 -52.03 -22.18
C ARG A 26 -24.56 -51.39 -21.12
N SER A 27 -25.19 -50.20 -21.29
CA SER A 27 -26.09 -49.57 -22.33
C SER A 27 -27.61 -49.79 -22.05
N ASP A 28 -28.59 -48.90 -22.31
CA ASP A 28 -28.61 -47.70 -23.18
C ASP A 28 -29.77 -46.67 -22.90
N HIS A 29 -29.64 -45.46 -23.47
CA HIS A 29 -30.64 -44.50 -24.04
C HIS A 29 -31.97 -44.03 -23.33
N ARG A 30 -32.00 -42.70 -23.06
CA ARG A 30 -32.98 -41.66 -23.53
C ARG A 30 -34.36 -41.36 -22.86
N ARG A 31 -34.50 -40.05 -22.51
CA ARG A 31 -35.51 -39.02 -22.95
C ARG A 31 -36.74 -38.61 -22.09
N VAL A 32 -36.90 -37.26 -22.01
CA VAL A 32 -38.12 -36.43 -21.81
C VAL A 32 -38.77 -36.47 -20.40
N GLY A 33 -39.19 -35.36 -19.79
CA GLY A 33 -39.11 -33.94 -20.21
C GLY A 33 -39.64 -32.94 -19.16
N ARG A 34 -39.56 -31.62 -19.45
CA ARG A 34 -40.03 -30.53 -18.58
C ARG A 34 -41.56 -30.45 -18.51
N VAL A 35 -42.10 -30.15 -17.32
CA VAL A 35 -43.30 -29.31 -17.13
C VAL A 35 -43.00 -28.35 -15.97
N SER A 36 -43.49 -27.11 -16.06
CA SER A 36 -43.38 -26.09 -15.00
C SER A 36 -44.78 -25.72 -14.51
N PHE A 37 -44.92 -25.37 -13.23
CA PHE A 37 -46.09 -24.68 -12.72
C PHE A 37 -45.68 -23.59 -11.72
N MET A 38 -46.18 -22.38 -11.97
CA MET A 38 -46.20 -21.28 -11.01
C MET A 38 -47.26 -21.53 -9.94
N LEU A 39 -47.08 -20.92 -8.77
CA LEU A 39 -48.20 -20.53 -7.90
C LEU A 39 -47.85 -19.22 -7.17
N HIS A 40 -48.84 -18.34 -7.05
CA HIS A 40 -48.77 -17.10 -6.28
C HIS A 40 -49.73 -17.19 -5.08
N PRO A 41 -49.60 -16.32 -4.06
CA PRO A 41 -50.10 -16.61 -2.71
C PRO A 41 -51.59 -16.30 -2.51
N VAL A 42 -52.20 -16.95 -1.53
CA VAL A 42 -53.47 -16.54 -0.91
C VAL A 42 -53.33 -16.65 0.62
N VAL A 43 -53.78 -15.61 1.32
CA VAL A 43 -53.77 -15.51 2.79
C VAL A 43 -55.07 -16.07 3.37
N LEU A 44 -54.99 -16.83 4.46
CA LEU A 44 -55.99 -16.79 5.53
C LEU A 44 -55.41 -17.33 6.86
N ALA A 45 -55.89 -16.79 7.98
CA ALA A 45 -55.47 -17.21 9.32
C ALA A 45 -56.68 -17.52 10.22
N THR A 46 -56.66 -18.66 10.92
CA THR A 46 -57.47 -18.94 12.11
C THR A 46 -56.86 -20.05 12.98
N SER A 47 -56.38 -19.64 14.15
CA SER A 47 -56.55 -20.26 15.48
C SER A 47 -56.75 -21.79 15.66
N VAL A 48 -55.86 -22.34 16.51
CA VAL A 48 -56.10 -23.38 17.54
C VAL A 48 -56.44 -24.81 17.09
N GLY A 49 -55.47 -25.72 17.30
CA GLY A 49 -55.64 -27.17 17.28
C GLY A 49 -54.63 -27.87 18.19
N LEU A 50 -55.05 -28.27 19.40
CA LEU A 50 -54.17 -28.73 20.48
C LEU A 50 -53.66 -30.17 20.27
N PHE A 51 -52.47 -30.36 19.69
CA PHE A 51 -51.68 -31.60 19.77
C PHE A 51 -50.18 -31.31 19.65
N GLY A 52 -49.40 -31.56 20.72
CA GLY A 52 -47.99 -31.18 20.75
C GLY A 52 -47.29 -31.37 22.11
N LEU A 53 -47.61 -32.46 22.82
CA LEU A 53 -46.85 -32.89 24.01
C LEU A 53 -45.77 -33.91 23.58
N LEU A 54 -44.65 -33.94 24.32
CA LEU A 54 -43.45 -34.78 24.07
C LEU A 54 -42.52 -34.32 22.94
N PHE A 55 -42.10 -33.06 22.99
CA PHE A 55 -40.66 -32.71 22.98
C PHE A 55 -40.47 -31.43 23.82
N ALA A 56 -40.37 -31.59 25.14
CA ALA A 56 -40.01 -30.50 26.03
C ALA A 56 -38.52 -30.18 25.84
N GLY A 57 -38.18 -28.89 25.76
CA GLY A 57 -36.89 -28.46 25.23
C GLY A 57 -35.68 -28.90 26.04
N VAL A 58 -34.60 -29.22 25.31
CA VAL A 58 -33.28 -28.73 25.72
C VAL A 58 -33.39 -27.22 25.65
N ALA A 59 -33.32 -26.53 26.80
CA ALA A 59 -33.18 -25.08 26.79
C ALA A 59 -31.83 -24.74 26.18
N ASN A 60 -31.79 -23.81 25.21
CA ASN A 60 -30.52 -23.27 24.73
C ASN A 60 -29.82 -22.61 25.92
N ALA A 61 -28.67 -23.15 26.34
CA ALA A 61 -27.75 -22.40 27.17
C ALA A 61 -27.28 -21.20 26.34
N THR A 62 -27.53 -19.99 26.84
CA THR A 62 -26.97 -18.77 26.26
C THR A 62 -25.46 -18.77 26.50
N ASP A 63 -24.68 -18.45 25.48
CA ASP A 63 -23.23 -18.30 25.59
C ASP A 63 -22.90 -17.36 26.77
N ALA A 64 -21.89 -17.70 27.58
CA ALA A 64 -21.26 -16.73 28.46
C ALA A 64 -20.61 -15.64 27.60
N VAL A 65 -20.55 -14.40 28.09
CA VAL A 65 -19.99 -13.27 27.33
C VAL A 65 -18.81 -12.67 28.07
N CYS A 66 -17.64 -12.68 27.41
CA CYS A 66 -16.50 -11.86 27.79
C CYS A 66 -16.66 -10.49 27.11
N HIS A 67 -16.79 -9.44 27.91
CA HIS A 67 -17.06 -8.09 27.40
C HIS A 67 -15.77 -7.31 27.16
N TRP A 68 -15.79 -6.47 26.12
CA TRP A 68 -14.69 -5.56 25.82
C TRP A 68 -14.53 -4.49 26.91
N THR A 69 -13.28 -4.09 27.21
CA THR A 69 -13.00 -2.91 28.04
C THR A 69 -11.91 -2.02 27.43
N ASP A 70 -12.13 -0.71 27.48
CA ASP A 70 -11.10 0.33 27.33
C ASP A 70 -10.78 1.01 28.69
N LEU A 71 -11.45 0.59 29.78
CA LEU A 71 -11.18 1.03 31.15
C LEU A 71 -9.99 0.24 31.73
N PRO A 72 -9.12 0.90 32.54
CA PRO A 72 -7.98 0.23 33.18
C PRO A 72 -8.45 -0.80 34.22
N ILE A 73 -7.62 -1.82 34.41
CA ILE A 73 -7.75 -2.83 35.47
C ILE A 73 -6.40 -2.93 36.20
N VAL A 74 -6.40 -2.85 37.53
CA VAL A 74 -5.24 -2.97 38.40
C VAL A 74 -5.30 -4.31 39.13
N ILE A 75 -4.36 -5.21 38.84
CA ILE A 75 -4.33 -6.56 39.43
C ILE A 75 -3.87 -6.48 40.90
N ASP A 76 -4.80 -6.25 41.82
CA ASP A 76 -4.58 -6.19 43.28
C ASP A 76 -5.40 -7.20 44.09
N GLY A 77 -6.40 -7.82 43.45
CA GLY A 77 -7.29 -8.81 44.05
C GLY A 77 -8.61 -8.21 44.55
N ASP A 78 -9.02 -7.04 44.07
CA ASP A 78 -10.28 -6.39 44.43
C ASP A 78 -11.19 -6.19 43.23
N GLY A 79 -12.46 -6.56 43.35
CA GLY A 79 -13.47 -6.30 42.33
C GLY A 79 -13.94 -4.84 42.25
N GLY A 80 -13.14 -3.90 42.75
CA GLY A 80 -13.49 -2.49 42.93
C GLY A 80 -13.36 -1.63 41.68
N ASP A 81 -12.61 -2.07 40.66
CA ASP A 81 -12.41 -1.31 39.43
C ASP A 81 -13.70 -1.14 38.62
N GLU A 82 -13.87 0.05 38.02
CA GLU A 82 -15.06 0.43 37.23
C GLU A 82 -15.30 -0.52 36.04
N ALA A 83 -14.22 -1.06 35.45
CA ALA A 83 -14.27 -2.05 34.39
C ALA A 83 -15.12 -3.28 34.77
N TRP A 84 -15.04 -3.77 36.02
CA TRP A 84 -15.76 -4.97 36.46
C TRP A 84 -17.29 -4.83 36.47
N GLN A 85 -17.83 -3.60 36.34
CA GLN A 85 -19.26 -3.36 36.16
C GLN A 85 -19.77 -3.74 34.76
N LEU A 86 -18.88 -3.84 33.76
CA LEU A 86 -19.19 -4.28 32.40
C LEU A 86 -19.36 -5.81 32.30
N ALA A 87 -18.77 -6.56 33.24
CA ALA A 87 -18.67 -8.01 33.15
C ALA A 87 -19.97 -8.72 33.61
N THR A 88 -20.46 -9.66 32.80
CA THR A 88 -21.57 -10.54 33.17
C THR A 88 -21.07 -11.63 34.13
N PRO A 89 -21.66 -11.81 35.32
CA PRO A 89 -21.20 -12.81 36.28
C PRO A 89 -21.58 -14.23 35.87
N ILE A 90 -20.68 -15.18 36.14
CA ILE A 90 -20.85 -16.62 35.97
C ILE A 90 -20.82 -17.23 37.38
N ASP A 91 -21.98 -17.58 37.94
CA ASP A 91 -22.10 -18.08 39.32
C ASP A 91 -22.84 -19.43 39.48
N ASP A 92 -23.22 -20.08 38.38
CA ASP A 92 -23.89 -21.39 38.36
C ASP A 92 -22.90 -22.56 38.54
N PHE A 93 -22.13 -22.55 39.64
CA PHE A 93 -21.15 -23.61 39.97
C PHE A 93 -21.82 -24.89 40.48
N ARG A 94 -21.35 -26.04 39.98
CA ARG A 94 -22.00 -27.35 40.12
C ARG A 94 -21.02 -28.48 40.41
N ILE A 95 -21.45 -29.44 41.23
CA ILE A 95 -20.71 -30.68 41.46
C ILE A 95 -20.76 -31.55 40.17
N PRO A 96 -19.62 -32.03 39.64
CA PRO A 96 -19.57 -32.90 38.46
C PRO A 96 -20.44 -34.16 38.59
N VAL A 97 -20.94 -34.68 37.47
CA VAL A 97 -21.81 -35.86 37.35
C VAL A 97 -23.20 -35.73 38.01
N THR A 98 -23.30 -35.17 39.22
CA THR A 98 -24.56 -35.01 39.96
C THR A 98 -25.31 -33.74 39.60
N HIS A 99 -24.60 -32.70 39.14
CA HIS A 99 -25.10 -31.37 38.81
C HIS A 99 -25.88 -30.67 39.92
N GLN A 100 -25.66 -31.07 41.18
CA GLN A 100 -26.11 -30.33 42.35
C GLN A 100 -25.36 -28.99 42.44
N PRO A 101 -25.94 -27.93 43.04
CA PRO A 101 -25.20 -26.72 43.37
C PRO A 101 -23.95 -27.04 44.21
N ALA A 102 -22.89 -26.25 44.06
CA ALA A 102 -21.83 -26.20 45.06
C ALA A 102 -22.39 -25.73 46.43
N THR A 103 -21.74 -26.11 47.52
CA THR A 103 -22.12 -25.75 48.89
C THR A 103 -21.71 -24.31 49.24
N THR A 104 -20.60 -23.84 48.68
CA THR A 104 -20.07 -22.47 48.77
C THR A 104 -20.28 -21.73 47.45
N LYS A 105 -20.50 -20.41 47.48
CA LYS A 105 -20.61 -19.63 46.24
C LYS A 105 -19.24 -19.43 45.59
N THR A 106 -19.20 -19.54 44.27
CA THR A 106 -18.13 -18.99 43.43
C THR A 106 -18.76 -18.13 42.33
N THR A 107 -18.19 -16.96 42.06
CA THR A 107 -18.63 -16.03 41.01
C THR A 107 -17.44 -15.61 40.16
N VAL A 108 -17.47 -15.83 38.86
CA VAL A 108 -16.42 -15.43 37.92
C VAL A 108 -16.92 -14.29 37.02
N ARG A 109 -16.11 -13.25 36.84
CA ARG A 109 -16.29 -12.19 35.83
C ARG A 109 -15.12 -12.23 34.84
N LEU A 110 -15.40 -11.86 33.59
CA LEU A 110 -14.44 -11.91 32.48
C LEU A 110 -14.52 -10.63 31.64
N LEU A 111 -13.35 -10.07 31.32
CA LEU A 111 -13.20 -8.92 30.43
C LEU A 111 -12.01 -9.15 29.49
N TRP A 112 -11.97 -8.45 28.36
CA TRP A 112 -10.86 -8.55 27.41
C TRP A 112 -10.55 -7.22 26.72
N ASP A 113 -9.29 -7.01 26.36
CA ASP A 113 -8.81 -5.79 25.72
C ASP A 113 -7.84 -6.08 24.54
N ARG A 114 -7.15 -5.06 24.04
CA ARG A 114 -6.13 -5.20 22.99
C ARG A 114 -4.92 -6.05 23.43
N SER A 115 -4.65 -6.17 24.74
CA SER A 115 -3.43 -6.77 25.32
C SER A 115 -3.62 -8.12 26.04
N ALA A 116 -4.74 -8.34 26.72
CA ALA A 116 -4.96 -9.50 27.60
C ALA A 116 -6.44 -9.92 27.76
N LEU A 117 -6.62 -11.16 28.23
CA LEU A 117 -7.82 -11.64 28.92
C LEU A 117 -7.70 -11.34 30.41
N TYR A 118 -8.77 -10.85 31.03
CA TYR A 118 -8.85 -10.55 32.45
C TYR A 118 -9.91 -11.44 33.11
N PHE A 119 -9.64 -11.88 34.33
CA PHE A 119 -10.59 -12.63 35.14
C PHE A 119 -10.60 -12.14 36.59
N LEU A 120 -11.79 -12.21 37.20
CA LEU A 120 -12.00 -11.96 38.63
C LEU A 120 -12.90 -13.08 39.18
N ALA A 121 -12.35 -13.89 40.07
CA ALA A 121 -13.06 -14.97 40.75
C ALA A 121 -13.25 -14.63 42.23
N GLU A 122 -14.50 -14.47 42.66
CA GLU A 122 -14.87 -14.34 44.06
C GLU A 122 -15.30 -15.72 44.59
N LEU A 123 -14.64 -16.20 45.65
CA LEU A 123 -14.88 -17.51 46.23
C LEU A 123 -15.28 -17.35 47.71
N GLU A 124 -16.45 -17.85 48.10
CA GLU A 124 -16.78 -18.08 49.52
C GLU A 124 -16.05 -19.33 49.99
N ASP A 125 -15.36 -19.25 51.13
CA ASP A 125 -14.66 -20.37 51.75
C ASP A 125 -14.86 -20.32 53.27
N HIS A 126 -14.52 -21.39 54.00
CA HIS A 126 -14.75 -21.51 55.44
C HIS A 126 -13.53 -21.93 56.25
N ASP A 127 -12.53 -22.61 55.68
CA ASP A 127 -11.28 -22.96 56.39
C ASP A 127 -10.06 -23.03 55.45
N LEU A 128 -9.67 -21.85 54.94
CA LEU A 128 -8.70 -21.62 53.86
C LEU A 128 -7.39 -22.39 54.02
N TYR A 129 -7.02 -23.11 52.97
CA TYR A 129 -5.90 -24.03 52.95
C TYR A 129 -5.05 -23.89 51.69
N ALA A 130 -3.76 -23.61 51.87
CA ALA A 130 -2.76 -23.79 50.83
C ALA A 130 -1.35 -24.03 51.40
N GLU A 131 -0.77 -25.19 51.10
CA GLU A 131 0.62 -25.53 51.44
C GLU A 131 1.57 -25.55 50.24
N VAL A 132 1.07 -25.57 48.99
CA VAL A 132 1.91 -25.59 47.78
C VAL A 132 2.54 -24.21 47.54
N VAL A 133 3.78 -24.08 47.99
CA VAL A 133 4.68 -22.93 47.89
C VAL A 133 5.17 -22.59 46.46
N GLU A 134 5.36 -23.63 45.64
CA GLU A 134 6.15 -23.56 44.42
C GLU A 134 5.34 -23.31 43.13
N ARG A 135 5.82 -22.38 42.29
CA ARG A 135 5.33 -22.18 40.92
C ARG A 135 5.41 -23.50 40.16
N ASP A 136 4.32 -23.83 39.47
CA ASP A 136 4.11 -25.08 38.72
C ASP A 136 4.11 -26.34 39.61
N GLY A 137 3.84 -26.17 40.91
CA GLY A 137 3.54 -27.24 41.86
C GLY A 137 2.14 -27.83 41.66
N MET A 138 1.81 -28.86 42.47
CA MET A 138 0.52 -29.55 42.39
C MET A 138 -0.57 -28.79 43.17
N THR A 139 -0.92 -27.59 42.72
CA THR A 139 -1.84 -26.65 43.42
C THR A 139 -3.23 -27.21 43.71
N TRP A 140 -3.71 -28.21 42.96
CA TRP A 140 -4.97 -28.92 43.22
C TRP A 140 -5.00 -29.80 44.48
N ASN A 141 -3.92 -29.85 45.28
CA ASN A 141 -3.95 -30.43 46.63
C ASN A 141 -4.40 -29.41 47.70
N ASP A 142 -4.55 -28.15 47.32
CA ASP A 142 -4.96 -27.01 48.15
C ASP A 142 -6.35 -26.49 47.74
N ASP A 143 -6.88 -25.48 48.43
CA ASP A 143 -7.96 -24.65 47.88
C ASP A 143 -7.46 -23.93 46.63
N VAL A 144 -8.02 -24.31 45.47
CA VAL A 144 -7.57 -23.85 44.16
C VAL A 144 -8.73 -23.38 43.30
N PHE A 145 -8.49 -22.30 42.55
CA PHE A 145 -9.30 -21.87 41.42
C PHE A 145 -8.58 -22.25 40.12
N GLU A 146 -9.28 -22.92 39.22
CA GLU A 146 -8.71 -23.45 37.98
C GLU A 146 -9.46 -22.92 36.76
N ILE A 147 -8.71 -22.54 35.72
CA ILE A 147 -9.20 -22.01 34.45
C ILE A 147 -8.79 -22.98 33.34
N PHE A 148 -9.76 -23.65 32.73
CA PHE A 148 -9.56 -24.46 31.54
C PHE A 148 -10.08 -23.72 30.31
N MET A 149 -9.23 -23.53 29.30
CA MET A 149 -9.59 -22.86 28.04
C MET A 149 -9.25 -23.71 26.84
N LYS A 150 -10.18 -23.85 25.91
CA LYS A 150 -9.97 -24.39 24.57
C LYS A 150 -10.38 -23.35 23.53
N PRO A 151 -9.42 -22.52 23.07
CA PRO A 151 -9.68 -21.46 22.08
C PRO A 151 -10.03 -21.95 20.67
N ASP A 152 -9.49 -23.10 20.27
CA ASP A 152 -9.60 -23.61 18.91
C ASP A 152 -10.23 -25.02 18.92
N GLU A 153 -11.34 -25.20 18.19
CA GLU A 153 -11.98 -26.52 18.02
C GLU A 153 -11.27 -27.42 16.99
N ALA A 154 -10.43 -26.87 16.10
CA ALA A 154 -9.79 -27.63 15.03
C ALA A 154 -8.55 -28.43 15.49
N THR A 155 -7.86 -27.99 16.54
CA THR A 155 -6.69 -28.66 17.12
C THR A 155 -7.00 -29.44 18.40
N GLY A 156 -6.07 -30.28 18.85
CA GLY A 156 -6.17 -30.99 20.13
C GLY A 156 -5.87 -30.13 21.38
N GLY A 157 -5.44 -28.88 21.18
CA GLY A 157 -4.88 -28.02 22.21
C GLY A 157 -5.91 -27.49 23.21
N TYR A 158 -5.47 -27.28 24.45
CA TYR A 158 -6.15 -26.53 25.50
C TYR A 158 -5.13 -26.02 26.54
N TYR A 159 -5.56 -25.07 27.38
CA TYR A 159 -4.81 -24.50 28.49
C TYR A 159 -5.43 -24.92 29.82
N GLU A 160 -4.57 -24.97 30.83
CA GLU A 160 -4.91 -25.18 32.22
C GLU A 160 -4.06 -24.22 33.06
N LEU A 161 -4.72 -23.29 33.74
CA LEU A 161 -4.11 -22.29 34.62
C LEU A 161 -4.74 -22.44 36.01
N GLN A 162 -3.94 -22.47 37.07
CA GLN A 162 -4.41 -22.65 38.45
C GLN A 162 -3.85 -21.57 39.37
N VAL A 163 -4.62 -21.16 40.38
CA VAL A 163 -4.17 -20.30 41.49
C VAL A 163 -4.71 -20.84 42.80
N ASN A 164 -3.84 -21.11 43.79
CA ASN A 164 -4.27 -21.52 45.14
C ASN A 164 -4.48 -20.33 46.09
N ALA A 165 -5.04 -20.59 47.28
CA ALA A 165 -5.27 -19.57 48.32
C ALA A 165 -3.99 -18.91 48.89
N ALA A 166 -2.79 -19.41 48.55
CA ALA A 166 -1.51 -18.74 48.85
C ALA A 166 -1.08 -17.72 47.78
N GLY A 167 -1.70 -17.74 46.58
CA GLY A 167 -1.25 -16.98 45.40
C GLY A 167 -0.25 -17.72 44.52
N THR A 168 0.00 -19.00 44.80
CA THR A 168 0.86 -19.86 43.98
C THR A 168 0.12 -20.20 42.68
N GLN A 169 0.83 -20.09 41.57
CA GLN A 169 0.34 -20.35 40.22
C GLN A 169 0.85 -21.70 39.69
N MET A 170 0.07 -22.35 38.83
CA MET A 170 0.53 -23.42 37.94
C MET A 170 -0.05 -23.17 36.55
N ASP A 171 0.74 -23.37 35.49
CA ASP A 171 0.29 -23.15 34.12
C ASP A 171 0.84 -24.18 33.12
N MET A 172 -0.02 -24.63 32.21
CA MET A 172 0.40 -25.41 31.05
C MET A 172 -0.50 -25.21 29.83
N PHE A 173 0.14 -25.24 28.66
CA PHE A 173 -0.50 -25.54 27.39
C PHE A 173 -0.32 -27.03 27.08
N VAL A 174 -1.42 -27.75 26.85
CA VAL A 174 -1.43 -29.18 26.55
C VAL A 174 -1.82 -29.36 25.07
N PRO A 175 -0.88 -29.68 24.15
CA PRO A 175 -1.16 -29.72 22.71
C PRO A 175 -2.17 -30.80 22.28
N GLN A 176 -2.30 -31.86 23.07
CA GLN A 176 -3.31 -32.90 22.93
C GLN A 176 -3.49 -33.61 24.28
N ARG A 177 -4.73 -33.87 24.70
CA ARG A 177 -5.03 -34.59 25.95
C ARG A 177 -4.35 -35.96 25.99
N SER A 178 -3.43 -36.14 26.95
CA SER A 178 -2.64 -37.36 27.16
C SER A 178 -2.50 -37.69 28.65
N PRO A 179 -2.34 -38.97 29.03
CA PRO A 179 -1.94 -39.33 30.39
C PRO A 179 -0.59 -38.70 30.76
N GLY A 180 -0.47 -38.18 31.98
CA GLY A 180 0.77 -37.55 32.47
C GLY A 180 1.06 -36.14 31.92
N ALA A 181 0.05 -35.43 31.41
CA ALA A 181 0.21 -34.09 30.83
C ALA A 181 0.95 -33.10 31.75
N TYR A 182 0.65 -33.06 33.04
CA TYR A 182 1.33 -32.20 34.03
C TYR A 182 2.86 -32.36 34.00
N GLU A 183 3.39 -33.57 34.20
CA GLU A 183 4.85 -33.82 34.17
C GLU A 183 5.49 -33.58 32.79
N ALA A 184 4.70 -33.56 31.72
CA ALA A 184 5.17 -33.26 30.36
C ALA A 184 5.14 -31.77 30.01
N PHE A 185 4.25 -30.96 30.61
CA PHE A 185 3.92 -29.62 30.13
C PHE A 185 3.98 -28.48 31.17
N LYS A 186 4.00 -28.77 32.48
CA LYS A 186 3.97 -27.76 33.58
C LYS A 186 5.07 -26.69 33.58
N SER A 187 6.12 -26.85 32.79
CA SER A 187 7.12 -25.81 32.55
C SER A 187 7.64 -25.83 31.09
N ALA A 188 6.84 -26.34 30.16
CA ALA A 188 7.24 -26.53 28.76
C ALA A 188 7.05 -25.27 27.89
N ASN A 189 6.22 -24.32 28.33
CA ASN A 189 6.00 -23.03 27.69
C ASN A 189 6.10 -21.95 28.78
N PRO A 190 6.79 -20.83 28.56
CA PRO A 190 6.86 -19.76 29.55
C PRO A 190 5.61 -18.88 29.44
N PHE A 191 4.84 -18.76 30.53
CA PHE A 191 3.75 -17.80 30.65
C PHE A 191 4.23 -16.52 31.36
N ALA A 192 3.64 -15.38 31.01
CA ALA A 192 3.90 -14.09 31.63
C ALA A 192 2.73 -13.54 32.47
N TRP A 193 1.60 -14.26 32.50
CA TRP A 193 0.39 -13.93 33.26
C TRP A 193 0.65 -13.53 34.72
N GLU A 194 -0.26 -12.68 35.23
CA GLU A 194 -0.18 -12.07 36.55
C GLU A 194 -1.47 -12.31 37.32
N VAL A 195 -1.35 -12.56 38.62
CA VAL A 195 -2.48 -12.75 39.52
C VAL A 195 -2.23 -12.07 40.86
N ALA A 196 -3.30 -11.64 41.51
CA ALA A 196 -3.30 -11.17 42.89
C ALA A 196 -4.41 -11.90 43.69
N VAL A 197 -4.11 -12.23 44.95
CA VAL A 197 -5.02 -13.00 45.83
C VAL A 197 -5.30 -12.25 47.11
N LYS A 198 -6.58 -11.95 47.35
CA LYS A 198 -7.08 -11.19 48.50
C LYS A 198 -7.94 -12.09 49.37
N ARG A 199 -7.47 -12.36 50.59
CA ARG A 199 -8.14 -13.26 51.55
C ARG A 199 -9.01 -12.46 52.52
N ARG A 200 -10.22 -12.95 52.77
CA ARG A 200 -11.16 -12.50 53.82
C ARG A 200 -11.17 -13.56 54.94
N GLY A 201 -10.00 -13.76 55.55
CA GLY A 201 -9.75 -14.94 56.37
C GLY A 201 -8.27 -15.11 56.76
N THR A 202 -7.93 -16.23 57.43
CA THR A 202 -6.55 -16.55 57.82
C THR A 202 -6.07 -17.90 57.24
N LEU A 203 -5.04 -17.85 56.39
CA LEU A 203 -4.59 -19.04 55.64
C LEU A 203 -3.95 -20.08 56.57
N ASN A 204 -4.39 -21.34 56.41
CA ASN A 204 -3.94 -22.55 57.11
C ASN A 204 -4.32 -22.66 58.60
N GLU A 205 -5.07 -21.71 59.16
CA GLU A 205 -5.57 -21.77 60.55
C GLU A 205 -6.92 -22.54 60.60
N ARG A 206 -6.90 -23.81 60.14
CA ARG A 206 -8.04 -24.72 59.81
C ARG A 206 -9.13 -24.97 60.88
N THR A 207 -9.17 -24.18 61.96
CA THR A 207 -10.14 -24.26 63.07
C THR A 207 -10.83 -22.94 63.41
N ASP A 208 -10.54 -21.84 62.69
CA ASP A 208 -11.31 -20.60 62.77
C ASP A 208 -12.54 -20.64 61.83
N ARG A 209 -12.91 -19.53 61.19
CA ARG A 209 -13.91 -19.51 60.12
C ARG A 209 -13.71 -18.30 59.20
N ASP A 210 -13.44 -18.59 57.93
CA ASP A 210 -13.26 -17.57 56.91
C ASP A 210 -14.56 -17.10 56.23
N GLU A 211 -14.45 -16.00 55.48
CA GLU A 211 -15.42 -15.54 54.49
C GLU A 211 -14.95 -15.82 53.05
N GLY A 212 -13.80 -16.47 52.88
CA GLY A 212 -13.21 -16.85 51.60
C GLY A 212 -12.19 -15.87 51.01
N TRP A 213 -12.12 -15.82 49.68
CA TRP A 213 -11.05 -15.17 48.95
C TRP A 213 -11.50 -14.57 47.61
N VAL A 214 -10.58 -13.84 46.97
CA VAL A 214 -10.68 -13.31 45.62
C VAL A 214 -9.38 -13.67 44.88
N VAL A 215 -9.50 -14.10 43.63
CA VAL A 215 -8.40 -14.16 42.67
C VAL A 215 -8.70 -13.19 41.54
N GLU A 216 -7.81 -12.25 41.28
CA GLU A 216 -7.85 -11.39 40.10
C GLU A 216 -6.62 -11.68 39.25
N GLY A 217 -6.75 -11.63 37.92
CA GLY A 217 -5.60 -11.87 37.05
C GLY A 217 -5.73 -11.41 35.60
N ARG A 218 -4.56 -11.30 34.96
CA ARG A 218 -4.32 -10.80 33.60
C ARG A 218 -3.49 -11.83 32.83
N ILE A 219 -4.03 -12.32 31.72
CA ILE A 219 -3.41 -13.32 30.83
C ILE A 219 -3.11 -12.63 29.48
N PRO A 220 -1.86 -12.22 29.22
CA PRO A 220 -1.48 -11.58 27.95
C PRO A 220 -1.78 -12.47 26.74
N TRP A 221 -2.20 -11.90 25.62
CA TRP A 221 -2.50 -12.68 24.39
C TRP A 221 -1.29 -13.44 23.83
N VAL A 222 -0.08 -13.03 24.22
CA VAL A 222 1.19 -13.69 23.90
C VAL A 222 1.23 -15.10 24.51
N ASP A 223 0.77 -15.30 25.75
CA ASP A 223 0.75 -16.61 26.42
C ASP A 223 -0.17 -17.62 25.70
N LEU A 224 -1.23 -17.13 25.04
CA LEU A 224 -2.21 -17.93 24.31
C LEU A 224 -1.82 -18.16 22.83
N MET A 225 -0.62 -17.73 22.40
CA MET A 225 -0.13 -17.90 21.03
C MET A 225 -0.09 -19.34 20.50
N PRO A 226 0.16 -20.40 21.30
CA PRO A 226 0.09 -21.80 20.81
C PRO A 226 -1.27 -22.23 20.21
N THR A 227 -2.36 -21.50 20.50
CA THR A 227 -3.65 -21.64 19.80
C THR A 227 -4.04 -20.38 19.02
N GLY A 228 -3.06 -19.59 18.56
CA GLY A 228 -3.26 -18.37 17.78
C GLY A 228 -3.54 -17.09 18.56
N GLY A 229 -3.47 -17.11 19.90
CA GLY A 229 -3.55 -15.91 20.73
C GLY A 229 -4.93 -15.28 20.76
N ARG A 230 -4.98 -13.95 20.57
CA ARG A 230 -6.18 -13.11 20.72
C ARG A 230 -7.39 -13.66 19.95
N PRO A 231 -8.61 -13.60 20.50
CA PRO A 231 -9.83 -13.90 19.75
C PRO A 231 -10.17 -12.80 18.72
N ASP A 232 -10.84 -13.19 17.63
CA ASP A 232 -11.63 -12.27 16.82
C ASP A 232 -12.89 -11.82 17.60
N VAL A 233 -13.51 -10.70 17.21
CA VAL A 233 -14.85 -10.35 17.70
C VAL A 233 -15.86 -11.42 17.27
N ASP A 234 -16.78 -11.79 18.18
CA ASP A 234 -17.72 -12.91 18.06
C ASP A 234 -17.10 -14.32 18.00
N GLU A 235 -15.77 -14.45 18.19
CA GLU A 235 -15.15 -15.76 18.36
C GLU A 235 -15.72 -16.47 19.62
N ARG A 236 -15.84 -17.80 19.53
CA ARG A 236 -16.36 -18.65 20.60
C ARG A 236 -15.30 -19.61 21.07
N TRP A 237 -14.97 -19.55 22.36
CA TRP A 237 -14.10 -20.52 23.03
C TRP A 237 -14.92 -21.48 23.88
N ARG A 238 -14.35 -22.65 24.15
CA ARG A 238 -14.85 -23.57 25.18
C ARG A 238 -14.10 -23.31 26.47
N VAL A 239 -14.81 -23.11 27.58
CA VAL A 239 -14.21 -22.85 28.89
C VAL A 239 -14.87 -23.66 30.00
N ALA A 240 -14.09 -24.01 31.02
CA ALA A 240 -14.58 -24.45 32.31
C ALA A 240 -13.79 -23.73 33.41
N PHE A 241 -14.51 -23.10 34.34
CA PHE A 241 -13.93 -22.64 35.59
C PHE A 241 -14.21 -23.72 36.64
N CYS A 242 -13.19 -24.15 37.35
CA CYS A 242 -13.27 -25.25 38.31
C CYS A 242 -12.69 -24.82 39.67
N ARG A 243 -13.06 -25.58 40.71
CA ARG A 243 -12.63 -25.33 42.08
C ARG A 243 -12.48 -26.65 42.84
N TYR A 244 -11.46 -26.72 43.70
CA TYR A 244 -11.44 -27.58 44.88
C TYR A 244 -11.67 -26.73 46.13
N ASP A 245 -12.51 -27.22 47.04
CA ASP A 245 -12.83 -26.62 48.35
C ASP A 245 -12.54 -27.69 49.42
N TYR A 246 -11.43 -27.53 50.14
CA TYR A 246 -10.85 -28.49 51.07
C TYR A 246 -11.27 -28.17 52.50
N ARG A 247 -12.23 -28.92 53.06
CA ARG A 247 -12.72 -28.70 54.45
C ARG A 247 -12.16 -29.69 55.45
N LEU A 248 -11.84 -29.22 56.66
CA LEU A 248 -11.18 -30.04 57.68
C LEU A 248 -12.00 -31.30 58.03
N GLY A 249 -11.43 -32.47 57.73
CA GLY A 249 -12.05 -33.78 58.00
C GLY A 249 -13.09 -34.24 56.98
N GLN A 250 -13.14 -33.63 55.79
CA GLN A 250 -13.97 -34.02 54.66
C GLN A 250 -13.09 -34.33 53.42
N GLU A 251 -13.64 -35.04 52.44
CA GLU A 251 -13.07 -35.06 51.08
C GLU A 251 -13.33 -33.69 50.42
N PRO A 252 -12.46 -33.20 49.53
CA PRO A 252 -12.64 -31.89 48.89
C PRO A 252 -13.91 -31.84 48.02
N GLU A 253 -14.63 -30.72 48.06
CA GLU A 253 -15.76 -30.48 47.17
C GLU A 253 -15.26 -29.94 45.82
N LEU A 254 -15.34 -30.79 44.79
CA LEU A 254 -15.05 -30.40 43.41
C LEU A 254 -16.29 -29.75 42.79
N SER A 255 -16.14 -28.56 42.23
CA SER A 255 -17.20 -27.88 41.48
C SER A 255 -16.71 -27.23 40.18
N SER A 256 -17.63 -27.01 39.23
CA SER A 256 -17.34 -26.37 37.95
C SER A 256 -18.51 -25.53 37.43
N SER A 257 -18.21 -24.48 36.67
CA SER A 257 -19.17 -23.72 35.85
C SER A 257 -19.63 -24.48 34.59
N ALA A 258 -18.97 -25.58 34.24
CA ALA A 258 -19.30 -26.44 33.11
C ALA A 258 -20.12 -27.67 33.57
N ARG A 259 -20.94 -28.22 32.68
CA ARG A 259 -21.83 -29.36 32.99
C ARG A 259 -21.13 -30.70 32.80
N LEU A 260 -20.02 -30.87 33.51
CA LEU A 260 -19.11 -32.02 33.39
C LEU A 260 -19.82 -33.35 33.72
N THR A 261 -19.76 -34.28 32.76
CA THR A 261 -20.41 -35.60 32.79
C THR A 261 -19.57 -36.69 33.47
N GLU A 262 -18.29 -36.39 33.72
CA GLU A 262 -17.31 -37.23 34.42
C GLU A 262 -16.54 -36.37 35.44
N VAL A 263 -15.95 -36.98 36.47
CA VAL A 263 -15.01 -36.31 37.39
C VAL A 263 -13.64 -36.22 36.71
N ASN A 264 -13.55 -35.37 35.68
CA ASN A 264 -12.39 -35.20 34.82
C ASN A 264 -12.42 -33.78 34.22
N PHE A 265 -11.65 -32.86 34.79
CA PHE A 265 -11.67 -31.46 34.36
C PHE A 265 -11.03 -31.23 32.99
N HIS A 266 -10.15 -32.11 32.50
CA HIS A 266 -9.58 -32.01 31.14
C HIS A 266 -10.56 -32.45 30.01
N ARG A 267 -11.86 -32.56 30.30
CA ARG A 267 -12.89 -33.01 29.35
C ARG A 267 -13.53 -31.84 28.60
N TYR A 268 -12.77 -31.26 27.68
CA TYR A 268 -13.17 -30.10 26.88
C TYR A 268 -14.42 -30.29 26.00
N GLU A 269 -14.87 -31.53 25.81
CA GLU A 269 -16.16 -31.84 25.17
C GLU A 269 -17.36 -31.31 25.98
N ASP A 270 -17.23 -31.24 27.31
CA ASP A 270 -18.30 -30.87 28.25
C ASP A 270 -18.25 -29.38 28.70
N TYR A 271 -17.27 -28.62 28.21
CA TYR A 271 -17.05 -27.21 28.56
C TYR A 271 -18.18 -26.29 28.05
N SER A 272 -18.42 -25.20 28.80
CA SER A 272 -19.37 -24.15 28.44
C SER A 272 -18.83 -23.27 27.30
N THR A 273 -19.70 -22.63 26.53
CA THR A 273 -19.31 -21.70 25.45
C THR A 273 -19.16 -20.27 25.96
N LEU A 274 -18.06 -19.62 25.59
CA LEU A 274 -17.74 -18.22 25.88
C LEU A 274 -17.60 -17.44 24.57
N ARG A 275 -18.42 -16.40 24.35
CA ARG A 275 -18.32 -15.47 23.22
C ARG A 275 -17.55 -14.21 23.62
N PHE A 276 -16.69 -13.72 22.74
CA PHE A 276 -15.97 -12.44 22.91
C PHE A 276 -16.74 -11.29 22.24
N ALA A 277 -17.41 -10.46 23.04
CA ALA A 277 -18.13 -9.28 22.55
C ALA A 277 -17.15 -8.13 22.25
N GLY A 278 -17.29 -7.48 21.10
CA GLY A 278 -16.40 -6.41 20.65
C GLY A 278 -16.80 -5.00 21.12
N PRO A 279 -15.98 -3.97 20.82
CA PRO A 279 -16.19 -2.59 21.29
C PRO A 279 -17.55 -1.96 20.95
N ALA A 280 -18.23 -2.46 19.91
CA ALA A 280 -19.50 -1.90 19.43
C ALA A 280 -20.73 -2.33 20.25
N GLU A 281 -20.67 -3.46 20.96
CA GLU A 281 -21.79 -3.93 21.79
C GLU A 281 -21.78 -3.32 23.21
N ALA A 282 -20.67 -2.67 23.59
CA ALA A 282 -20.48 -2.05 24.91
C ALA A 282 -20.80 -0.54 24.95
N ASP A 283 -21.23 0.06 23.82
CA ASP A 283 -21.51 1.50 23.71
C ASP A 283 -22.87 1.74 23.03
N ASP A 284 -23.87 2.14 23.82
CA ASP A 284 -25.24 2.44 23.38
C ASP A 284 -25.30 3.50 22.25
N GLY A 285 -24.33 4.42 22.17
CA GLY A 285 -24.25 5.45 21.14
C GLY A 285 -23.77 4.92 19.78
N LEU A 286 -23.08 3.77 19.76
CA LEU A 286 -22.53 3.15 18.55
C LEU A 286 -23.55 2.27 17.83
N ALA A 287 -24.46 1.63 18.55
CA ALA A 287 -25.46 0.73 17.99
C ALA A 287 -26.31 1.40 16.89
N ALA A 288 -26.67 2.68 17.07
CA ALA A 288 -27.43 3.46 16.10
C ALA A 288 -26.66 3.81 14.82
N LEU A 289 -25.32 3.84 14.87
CA LEU A 289 -24.46 4.04 13.70
C LEU A 289 -24.21 2.71 12.98
N ALA A 290 -23.91 1.64 13.72
CA ALA A 290 -23.73 0.30 13.17
C ALA A 290 -25.00 -0.23 12.48
N ALA A 291 -26.19 0.08 13.02
CA ALA A 291 -27.48 -0.30 12.43
C ALA A 291 -27.80 0.38 11.09
N ARG A 292 -27.08 1.45 10.69
CA ARG A 292 -27.21 2.07 9.36
C ARG A 292 -26.54 1.24 8.25
N GLY A 293 -25.64 0.32 8.63
CA GLY A 293 -24.75 -0.37 7.71
C GLY A 293 -23.56 0.50 7.28
N THR A 294 -22.58 -0.12 6.63
CA THR A 294 -21.31 0.51 6.21
C THR A 294 -21.00 0.35 4.72
N SER A 295 -21.92 -0.27 3.97
CA SER A 295 -21.80 -0.53 2.54
C SER A 295 -22.83 0.27 1.74
N VAL A 296 -22.45 0.74 0.55
CA VAL A 296 -23.35 1.41 -0.39
C VAL A 296 -23.09 0.93 -1.81
N THR A 297 -24.16 0.56 -2.51
CA THR A 297 -24.11 0.14 -3.92
C THR A 297 -23.93 1.34 -4.85
N ALA A 298 -22.70 1.86 -4.91
CA ALA A 298 -22.31 2.88 -5.86
C ALA A 298 -22.45 2.35 -7.30
N ARG A 299 -23.00 3.16 -8.21
CA ARG A 299 -23.35 2.78 -9.59
C ARG A 299 -22.32 3.23 -10.63
N LEU A 300 -21.08 3.47 -10.20
CA LEU A 300 -19.99 4.02 -11.02
C LEU A 300 -19.31 2.92 -11.88
N HIS A 301 -20.11 2.19 -12.64
CA HIS A 301 -19.65 1.14 -13.54
C HIS A 301 -19.24 1.72 -14.90
N GLY A 302 -18.24 1.12 -15.55
CA GLY A 302 -17.72 1.60 -16.83
C GLY A 302 -16.96 2.93 -16.73
N SER A 303 -16.98 3.72 -17.81
CA SER A 303 -16.32 5.02 -17.92
C SER A 303 -17.28 6.01 -18.59
N PRO A 304 -17.28 7.31 -18.21
CA PRO A 304 -17.99 8.33 -18.98
C PRO A 304 -17.26 8.63 -20.29
N ASP A 305 -15.93 8.57 -20.24
CA ASP A 305 -15.02 8.82 -21.34
C ASP A 305 -14.87 7.50 -22.15
N PRO A 306 -14.88 7.53 -23.50
CA PRO A 306 -14.81 6.31 -24.31
C PRO A 306 -13.52 5.52 -24.04
N PRO A 307 -13.54 4.18 -24.10
CA PRO A 307 -12.35 3.38 -23.87
C PRO A 307 -11.25 3.73 -24.88
N LEU A 308 -10.01 3.87 -24.40
CA LEU A 308 -8.86 4.02 -25.28
C LEU A 308 -8.71 2.80 -26.20
N PRO A 309 -8.15 2.94 -27.41
CA PRO A 309 -8.20 1.87 -28.41
C PRO A 309 -7.56 0.53 -27.98
N TYR A 310 -6.63 0.53 -27.01
CA TYR A 310 -5.99 -0.68 -26.51
C TYR A 310 -5.91 -0.73 -24.98
N ARG A 311 -5.90 -1.95 -24.44
CA ARG A 311 -5.55 -2.27 -23.05
C ARG A 311 -4.21 -3.01 -23.01
N ALA A 312 -3.51 -2.97 -21.88
CA ALA A 312 -2.34 -3.80 -21.65
C ALA A 312 -2.71 -5.12 -20.92
N VAL A 313 -2.16 -6.24 -21.38
CA VAL A 313 -2.40 -7.59 -20.84
C VAL A 313 -1.07 -8.33 -20.65
N ARG A 314 -0.89 -9.02 -19.51
CA ARG A 314 0.39 -9.64 -19.14
C ARG A 314 0.84 -10.65 -20.22
N ALA A 315 2.09 -10.50 -20.68
CA ALA A 315 2.61 -11.24 -21.82
C ALA A 315 3.02 -12.68 -21.50
N TRP A 316 3.35 -12.96 -20.23
CA TRP A 316 3.79 -14.25 -19.68
C TRP A 316 3.37 -14.34 -18.21
N GLU A 317 2.71 -15.43 -17.81
CA GLU A 317 2.07 -15.53 -16.49
C GLU A 317 3.02 -16.00 -15.38
N ASN A 318 4.16 -16.63 -15.68
CA ASN A 318 5.15 -16.98 -14.65
C ASN A 318 6.46 -16.19 -14.76
N LEU A 319 6.69 -15.45 -15.86
CA LEU A 319 7.86 -14.58 -15.97
C LEU A 319 7.67 -13.36 -15.06
N ARG A 320 8.58 -13.18 -14.10
CA ARG A 320 8.56 -12.13 -13.07
C ARG A 320 9.96 -11.55 -12.84
N PRO A 321 10.47 -10.70 -13.76
CA PRO A 321 11.73 -9.99 -13.55
C PRO A 321 11.61 -9.02 -12.37
N ALA A 322 12.73 -8.73 -11.71
CA ALA A 322 12.79 -7.73 -10.65
C ALA A 322 13.09 -6.35 -11.26
N PHE A 323 12.17 -5.39 -11.15
CA PHE A 323 12.42 -4.00 -11.58
C PHE A 323 13.02 -3.88 -13.01
N PRO A 324 12.35 -4.41 -14.06
CA PRO A 324 12.92 -4.44 -15.40
C PRO A 324 13.08 -3.03 -16.00
N ILE A 325 14.22 -2.79 -16.65
CA ILE A 325 14.57 -1.50 -17.28
C ILE A 325 14.43 -1.55 -18.80
N ASP A 326 14.89 -2.64 -19.42
CA ASP A 326 14.90 -2.80 -20.88
C ASP A 326 14.86 -4.28 -21.26
N VAL A 327 14.35 -4.59 -22.47
CA VAL A 327 14.27 -5.95 -23.00
C VAL A 327 14.49 -6.00 -24.50
N ARG A 328 15.25 -6.98 -24.98
CA ARG A 328 15.44 -7.28 -26.41
C ARG A 328 15.34 -8.77 -26.67
N VAL A 329 14.87 -9.13 -27.87
CA VAL A 329 15.00 -10.51 -28.37
C VAL A 329 16.44 -10.74 -28.83
N GLN A 330 17.05 -11.85 -28.42
CA GLN A 330 18.35 -12.27 -28.97
C GLN A 330 18.17 -12.73 -30.43
N PRO A 331 18.83 -12.08 -31.42
CA PRO A 331 18.55 -12.31 -32.84
C PRO A 331 18.72 -13.78 -33.25
N GLY A 332 17.78 -14.28 -34.07
CA GLY A 332 17.73 -15.68 -34.51
C GLY A 332 17.17 -16.66 -33.48
N THR A 333 16.68 -16.18 -32.32
CA THR A 333 16.08 -16.99 -31.24
C THR A 333 14.78 -16.36 -30.75
N ARG A 334 14.10 -17.01 -29.80
CA ARG A 334 12.98 -16.41 -29.04
C ARG A 334 13.37 -15.97 -27.62
N ARG A 335 14.65 -16.07 -27.24
CA ARG A 335 15.12 -15.66 -25.90
C ARG A 335 14.98 -14.15 -25.74
N LEU A 336 14.43 -13.72 -24.62
CA LEU A 336 14.53 -12.33 -24.16
C LEU A 336 15.85 -12.17 -23.41
N VAL A 337 16.55 -11.08 -23.64
CA VAL A 337 17.64 -10.57 -22.80
C VAL A 337 17.12 -9.30 -22.12
N ILE A 338 17.22 -9.25 -20.79
CA ILE A 338 16.50 -8.32 -19.92
C ILE A 338 17.51 -7.64 -18.99
N ILE A 339 17.40 -6.33 -18.81
CA ILE A 339 18.02 -5.61 -17.69
C ILE A 339 17.03 -5.61 -16.52
N GLU A 340 17.45 -6.07 -15.34
CA GLU A 340 16.67 -6.06 -14.09
C GLU A 340 17.52 -5.55 -12.92
N GLU A 341 16.91 -4.87 -11.95
CA GLU A 341 17.58 -4.37 -10.74
C GLU A 341 17.38 -5.33 -9.55
N ALA A 342 18.39 -5.48 -8.70
CA ALA A 342 18.27 -6.26 -7.45
C ALA A 342 17.26 -5.67 -6.45
N GLY A 343 16.88 -4.41 -6.63
CA GLY A 343 15.89 -3.63 -5.90
C GLY A 343 15.74 -2.27 -6.57
N LYS A 344 14.68 -1.50 -6.29
CA LYS A 344 14.42 -0.22 -6.96
C LYS A 344 15.64 0.72 -6.89
N TYR A 345 16.15 1.15 -8.05
CA TYR A 345 17.36 1.98 -8.19
C TYR A 345 18.65 1.34 -7.65
N GLY A 346 18.69 0.02 -7.54
CA GLY A 346 19.84 -0.76 -7.09
C GLY A 346 20.78 -1.19 -8.23
N PRO A 347 21.81 -2.00 -7.93
CA PRO A 347 22.67 -2.59 -8.96
C PRO A 347 21.86 -3.43 -9.95
N THR A 348 22.19 -3.28 -11.24
CA THR A 348 21.55 -4.05 -12.32
C THR A 348 22.27 -5.36 -12.60
N LYS A 349 21.52 -6.34 -13.09
CA LYS A 349 22.05 -7.52 -13.79
C LYS A 349 21.36 -7.67 -15.14
N ILE A 350 22.04 -8.30 -16.09
CA ILE A 350 21.46 -8.68 -17.37
C ILE A 350 21.20 -10.19 -17.33
N VAL A 351 19.94 -10.58 -17.48
CA VAL A 351 19.51 -11.98 -17.55
C VAL A 351 19.05 -12.35 -18.95
N ARG A 352 18.87 -13.65 -19.19
CA ARG A 352 18.31 -14.19 -20.41
C ARG A 352 17.27 -15.26 -20.12
N THR A 353 16.20 -15.33 -20.89
CA THR A 353 15.20 -16.41 -20.77
C THR A 353 15.60 -17.68 -21.51
N GLY A 354 14.99 -18.80 -21.13
CA GLY A 354 14.91 -19.97 -22.00
C GLY A 354 14.02 -19.75 -23.23
N GLU A 355 13.67 -20.86 -23.90
CA GLU A 355 12.76 -20.90 -25.06
C GLU A 355 11.66 -21.95 -24.85
N GLY A 356 10.48 -21.75 -25.47
CA GLY A 356 9.36 -22.69 -25.38
C GLY A 356 8.89 -22.89 -23.94
N GLU A 357 8.86 -24.13 -23.45
CA GLU A 357 8.51 -24.47 -22.06
C GLU A 357 9.44 -23.85 -21.00
N SER A 358 10.57 -23.26 -21.41
CA SER A 358 11.52 -22.55 -20.53
C SER A 358 11.53 -21.03 -20.71
N GLN A 359 10.63 -20.47 -21.53
CA GLN A 359 10.54 -19.01 -21.78
C GLN A 359 10.31 -18.19 -20.50
N GLU A 360 9.64 -18.76 -19.51
CA GLU A 360 9.32 -18.10 -18.23
C GLU A 360 10.37 -18.34 -17.13
N LYS A 361 11.55 -18.87 -17.51
CA LYS A 361 12.70 -19.07 -16.62
C LYS A 361 13.88 -18.29 -17.16
N SER A 362 14.61 -17.61 -16.28
CA SER A 362 15.81 -16.84 -16.62
C SER A 362 17.09 -17.39 -15.98
N GLU A 363 18.21 -17.07 -16.62
CA GLU A 363 19.59 -17.30 -16.17
C GLU A 363 20.35 -15.96 -16.21
N ASP A 364 21.27 -15.74 -15.28
CA ASP A 364 22.12 -14.54 -15.29
C ASP A 364 23.14 -14.63 -16.43
N LEU A 365 23.30 -13.56 -17.22
CA LEU A 365 24.11 -13.54 -18.45
C LEU A 365 25.32 -12.59 -18.35
N ILE A 366 25.11 -11.34 -17.92
CA ILE A 366 26.17 -10.32 -17.76
C ILE A 366 25.97 -9.57 -16.44
N ASP A 367 27.04 -9.44 -15.66
CA ASP A 367 27.19 -8.37 -14.67
C ASP A 367 27.74 -7.12 -15.40
N PRO A 368 26.98 -6.01 -15.49
CA PRO A 368 27.42 -4.79 -16.16
C PRO A 368 28.38 -3.94 -15.30
N GLN A 369 28.61 -4.30 -14.03
CA GLN A 369 29.39 -3.57 -13.03
C GLN A 369 28.90 -2.12 -12.84
N GLY A 370 27.59 -1.95 -12.63
CA GLY A 370 26.94 -0.67 -12.46
C GLY A 370 25.42 -0.73 -12.69
N VAL A 371 24.86 0.37 -13.19
CA VAL A 371 23.46 0.45 -13.65
C VAL A 371 23.45 0.47 -15.17
N ALA A 372 22.96 -0.60 -15.79
CA ALA A 372 22.72 -0.68 -17.22
C ALA A 372 21.37 -0.05 -17.59
N TYR A 373 21.30 0.61 -18.75
CA TYR A 373 20.10 1.32 -19.21
C TYR A 373 19.55 0.82 -20.54
N SER A 374 20.39 0.17 -21.37
CA SER A 374 20.04 -0.16 -22.76
C SER A 374 20.78 -1.40 -23.28
N LEU A 375 20.05 -2.24 -24.02
CA LEU A 375 20.58 -3.38 -24.78
C LEU A 375 20.41 -3.17 -26.29
N THR A 376 21.48 -3.37 -27.06
CA THR A 376 21.45 -3.26 -28.54
C THR A 376 22.38 -4.29 -29.19
N PHE A 377 21.79 -5.23 -29.94
CA PHE A 377 22.55 -6.21 -30.72
C PHE A 377 23.06 -5.59 -32.02
N HIS A 378 24.22 -6.05 -32.50
CA HIS A 378 24.74 -5.66 -33.81
C HIS A 378 23.82 -6.16 -34.94
N PRO A 379 23.63 -5.43 -36.05
CA PRO A 379 22.84 -5.92 -37.19
C PRO A 379 23.39 -7.24 -37.78
N ARG A 380 24.70 -7.48 -37.61
CA ARG A 380 25.41 -8.71 -37.99
C ARG A 380 25.68 -9.67 -36.82
N PHE A 381 24.82 -9.67 -35.78
CA PHE A 381 25.00 -10.50 -34.57
C PHE A 381 25.23 -12.00 -34.86
N ALA A 382 24.56 -12.56 -35.88
CA ALA A 382 24.77 -13.96 -36.29
C ALA A 382 26.20 -14.23 -36.81
N GLU A 383 26.91 -13.21 -37.29
CA GLU A 383 28.30 -13.29 -37.78
C GLU A 383 29.32 -12.97 -36.68
N ASN A 384 29.08 -11.92 -35.89
CA ASN A 384 30.07 -11.37 -34.95
C ASN A 384 29.77 -11.61 -33.47
N GLY A 385 28.54 -11.97 -33.10
CA GLY A 385 28.14 -12.19 -31.70
C GLY A 385 28.08 -10.93 -30.84
N TRP A 386 28.13 -9.72 -31.41
CA TRP A 386 28.31 -8.49 -30.63
C TRP A 386 27.00 -7.94 -30.05
N LEU A 387 26.98 -7.79 -28.72
CA LEU A 387 25.98 -7.07 -27.94
C LEU A 387 26.61 -5.79 -27.37
N PHE A 388 25.93 -4.66 -27.53
CA PHE A 388 26.30 -3.38 -26.93
C PHE A 388 25.40 -3.12 -25.72
N VAL A 389 26.03 -2.77 -24.60
CA VAL A 389 25.38 -2.42 -23.34
C VAL A 389 25.76 -0.98 -23.00
N GLY A 390 24.74 -0.15 -22.77
CA GLY A 390 24.93 1.17 -22.18
C GLY A 390 24.73 1.12 -20.66
N SER A 391 25.70 1.62 -19.89
CA SER A 391 25.64 1.66 -18.42
C SER A 391 26.30 2.90 -17.82
N ASN A 392 26.02 3.20 -16.55
CA ASN A 392 26.77 4.15 -15.73
C ASN A 392 27.26 3.50 -14.43
N GLY A 393 28.42 3.96 -13.93
CA GLY A 393 28.96 3.56 -12.63
C GLY A 393 30.38 4.07 -12.39
N LYS A 394 30.90 3.82 -11.18
CA LYS A 394 32.30 4.12 -10.81
C LYS A 394 33.21 2.93 -11.10
N GLU A 395 34.47 3.23 -11.41
CA GLU A 395 35.56 2.25 -11.39
C GLU A 395 36.53 2.67 -10.28
N GLY A 396 36.61 1.88 -9.21
CA GLY A 396 37.31 2.27 -7.97
C GLY A 396 36.73 3.55 -7.34
N ASP A 397 37.62 4.40 -6.81
CA ASP A 397 37.28 5.70 -6.21
C ASP A 397 37.01 6.81 -7.26
N GLY A 398 36.88 6.44 -8.54
CA GLY A 398 36.69 7.38 -9.65
C GLY A 398 35.31 8.08 -9.70
N PRO A 399 35.14 9.05 -10.63
CA PRO A 399 33.84 9.67 -10.89
C PRO A 399 32.84 8.66 -11.47
N ASN A 400 31.54 9.01 -11.41
CA ASN A 400 30.51 8.32 -12.17
C ASN A 400 30.74 8.56 -13.68
N ARG A 401 30.72 7.47 -14.46
CA ARG A 401 30.93 7.51 -15.91
C ARG A 401 29.89 6.69 -16.62
N SER A 402 29.31 7.26 -17.67
CA SER A 402 28.52 6.52 -18.65
C SER A 402 29.45 5.87 -19.66
N ARG A 403 29.17 4.62 -20.03
CA ARG A 403 29.99 3.78 -20.90
C ARG A 403 29.11 3.02 -21.88
N ILE A 404 29.56 2.94 -23.13
CA ILE A 404 29.08 1.94 -24.10
C ILE A 404 30.11 0.82 -24.17
N ARG A 405 29.76 -0.37 -23.66
CA ARG A 405 30.62 -1.56 -23.65
C ARG A 405 30.09 -2.59 -24.65
N ARG A 406 30.99 -3.16 -25.46
CA ARG A 406 30.69 -4.24 -26.41
C ARG A 406 31.15 -5.58 -25.84
N TYR A 407 30.20 -6.49 -25.66
CA TYR A 407 30.40 -7.88 -25.28
C TYR A 407 30.34 -8.76 -26.54
N GLU A 408 31.10 -9.85 -26.60
CA GLU A 408 30.91 -10.91 -27.60
C GLU A 408 30.21 -12.11 -26.96
N ILE A 409 29.24 -12.69 -27.66
CA ILE A 409 28.43 -13.84 -27.25
C ILE A 409 28.69 -14.98 -28.24
N SER A 410 28.81 -16.22 -27.75
CA SER A 410 29.05 -17.37 -28.62
C SER A 410 27.88 -17.56 -29.59
N ARG A 411 28.20 -17.70 -30.89
CA ARG A 411 27.20 -17.85 -31.98
C ARG A 411 26.40 -19.16 -31.93
N GLU A 412 26.84 -20.11 -31.13
CA GLU A 412 26.18 -21.40 -30.89
C GLU A 412 25.78 -21.52 -29.42
N ALA A 413 24.76 -22.34 -29.13
CA ALA A 413 24.32 -22.67 -27.78
C ALA A 413 25.48 -23.29 -26.97
N PRO A 414 25.69 -22.89 -25.70
CA PRO A 414 24.77 -22.16 -24.81
C PRO A 414 24.76 -20.62 -24.93
N TYR A 415 25.35 -20.02 -25.96
CA TYR A 415 25.38 -18.55 -26.15
C TYR A 415 26.05 -17.83 -24.95
N GLU A 416 27.22 -18.30 -24.52
CA GLU A 416 27.99 -17.74 -23.39
C GLU A 416 28.72 -16.44 -23.77
N VAL A 417 29.03 -15.60 -22.78
CA VAL A 417 29.86 -14.39 -22.97
C VAL A 417 31.32 -14.79 -23.16
N ILE A 418 31.97 -14.24 -24.18
CA ILE A 418 33.36 -14.56 -24.57
C ILE A 418 34.28 -13.42 -24.13
N GLY A 419 35.01 -13.65 -23.03
CA GLY A 419 36.07 -12.75 -22.54
C GLY A 419 35.57 -11.44 -21.94
N GLU A 420 36.49 -10.50 -21.79
CA GLU A 420 36.21 -9.18 -21.20
C GLU A 420 35.53 -8.23 -22.20
N PRO A 421 34.61 -7.36 -21.74
CA PRO A 421 33.96 -6.37 -22.60
C PRO A 421 34.93 -5.29 -23.08
N VAL A 422 34.71 -4.80 -24.31
CA VAL A 422 35.47 -3.70 -24.91
C VAL A 422 34.71 -2.39 -24.74
N THR A 423 35.26 -1.42 -24.01
CA THR A 423 34.73 -0.06 -23.96
C THR A 423 34.87 0.61 -25.33
N ILE A 424 33.73 0.96 -25.94
CA ILE A 424 33.66 1.66 -27.22
C ILE A 424 33.76 3.18 -26.99
N LEU A 425 32.99 3.70 -26.04
CA LEU A 425 32.97 5.11 -25.68
C LEU A 425 32.68 5.25 -24.18
N GLU A 426 33.26 6.26 -23.54
CA GLU A 426 32.98 6.65 -22.16
C GLU A 426 32.97 8.17 -22.00
N TRP A 427 32.23 8.67 -21.01
CA TRP A 427 32.23 10.08 -20.60
C TRP A 427 31.83 10.20 -19.12
N ASP A 428 32.36 11.23 -18.44
CA ASP A 428 31.98 11.57 -17.07
C ASP A 428 30.50 12.04 -17.05
N SER A 429 29.69 11.50 -16.13
CA SER A 429 28.24 11.70 -16.10
C SER A 429 27.68 11.34 -14.72
N ASN A 430 27.03 12.28 -14.02
CA ASN A 430 26.57 12.14 -12.63
C ASN A 430 25.03 12.20 -12.49
N GLY A 431 24.33 11.94 -13.58
CA GLY A 431 22.89 12.08 -13.76
C GLY A 431 22.59 12.24 -15.26
N HIS A 432 21.32 12.23 -15.66
CA HIS A 432 20.87 12.29 -17.08
C HIS A 432 21.75 11.47 -18.04
N ASN A 433 22.01 10.23 -17.64
CA ASN A 433 23.17 9.47 -18.11
C ASN A 433 23.12 9.09 -19.61
N GLY A 434 21.93 9.13 -20.22
CA GLY A 434 21.68 8.67 -21.58
C GLY A 434 22.10 7.21 -21.76
N ALA A 435 23.13 6.99 -22.57
CA ALA A 435 23.70 5.68 -22.91
C ALA A 435 22.73 4.69 -23.58
N ALA A 436 21.52 5.11 -23.96
CA ALA A 436 20.72 4.36 -24.93
C ALA A 436 21.39 4.36 -26.30
N THR A 437 21.25 3.25 -27.03
CA THR A 437 21.91 3.07 -28.33
C THR A 437 21.00 2.40 -29.35
N THR A 438 21.22 2.65 -30.63
CA THR A 438 20.59 1.91 -31.73
C THR A 438 21.49 1.90 -32.96
N PHE A 439 21.27 0.98 -33.89
CA PHE A 439 21.95 1.00 -35.19
C PHE A 439 21.06 1.65 -36.25
N GLY A 440 21.62 2.57 -37.03
CA GLY A 440 20.94 3.15 -38.18
C GLY A 440 20.93 2.19 -39.37
N ASN A 441 20.04 2.44 -40.34
CA ASN A 441 20.04 1.72 -41.63
C ASN A 441 21.28 2.00 -42.50
N ASP A 442 22.15 2.93 -42.07
CA ASP A 442 23.49 3.19 -42.61
C ASP A 442 24.58 2.28 -42.01
N GLY A 443 24.24 1.47 -41.00
CA GLY A 443 25.15 0.60 -40.27
C GLY A 443 25.90 1.27 -39.11
N MET A 444 25.64 2.54 -38.82
CA MET A 444 26.33 3.29 -37.77
C MET A 444 25.66 3.09 -36.40
N LEU A 445 26.46 3.13 -35.34
CA LEU A 445 25.97 3.10 -33.96
C LEU A 445 25.63 4.52 -33.53
N TYR A 446 24.36 4.75 -33.21
CA TYR A 446 23.85 5.98 -32.63
C TYR A 446 23.79 5.84 -31.11
N ILE A 447 24.23 6.87 -30.38
CA ILE A 447 24.36 6.87 -28.91
C ILE A 447 23.76 8.16 -28.34
N THR A 448 22.84 8.05 -27.38
CA THR A 448 22.29 9.19 -26.65
C THR A 448 23.17 9.59 -25.48
N THR A 449 23.29 10.88 -25.20
CA THR A 449 23.90 11.43 -23.98
C THR A 449 23.04 12.58 -23.45
N GLY A 450 22.79 12.62 -22.14
CA GLY A 450 22.21 13.81 -21.51
C GLY A 450 23.28 14.78 -21.00
N ASP A 451 22.87 15.84 -20.32
CA ASP A 451 23.74 16.92 -19.81
C ASP A 451 24.68 16.50 -18.66
N GLY A 452 24.51 15.30 -18.11
CA GLY A 452 25.38 14.73 -17.09
C GLY A 452 25.11 15.23 -15.67
N THR A 453 24.09 16.07 -15.46
CA THR A 453 23.68 16.59 -14.14
C THR A 453 22.47 15.81 -13.60
N SER A 454 22.08 16.08 -12.36
CA SER A 454 20.94 15.43 -11.69
C SER A 454 19.69 16.32 -11.55
N ASP A 455 19.68 17.48 -12.20
CA ASP A 455 18.59 18.46 -12.21
C ASP A 455 18.75 19.38 -13.45
N SER A 456 18.67 20.71 -13.34
CA SER A 456 18.98 21.63 -14.45
C SER A 456 20.40 21.41 -15.01
N ASP A 457 20.64 21.92 -16.23
CA ASP A 457 21.96 21.93 -16.88
C ASP A 457 22.94 22.90 -16.17
N GLU A 458 23.44 22.50 -15.00
CA GLU A 458 24.43 23.23 -14.20
C GLU A 458 25.77 23.38 -14.93
N ASN A 459 26.14 22.38 -15.75
CA ASN A 459 27.36 22.38 -16.56
C ASN A 459 27.28 23.33 -17.78
N ASN A 460 26.07 23.77 -18.16
CA ASN A 460 25.78 24.54 -19.36
C ASN A 460 26.25 23.88 -20.67
N VAL A 461 26.11 22.55 -20.76
CA VAL A 461 26.60 21.74 -21.89
C VAL A 461 25.56 21.48 -22.98
N GLY A 462 24.28 21.83 -22.74
CA GLY A 462 23.19 21.63 -23.70
C GLY A 462 23.52 22.16 -25.10
N GLN A 463 24.01 23.39 -25.16
CA GLN A 463 24.38 24.11 -26.39
C GLN A 463 25.87 24.00 -26.78
N ASP A 464 26.74 23.45 -25.91
CA ASP A 464 28.17 23.35 -26.19
C ASP A 464 28.49 22.13 -27.07
N LEU A 465 29.10 22.36 -28.23
CA LEU A 465 29.56 21.31 -29.14
C LEU A 465 30.91 20.67 -28.73
N SER A 466 31.63 21.21 -27.76
CA SER A 466 32.97 20.73 -27.36
C SER A 466 32.95 19.49 -26.46
N THR A 467 31.81 19.17 -25.84
CA THR A 467 31.59 17.98 -25.01
C THR A 467 30.81 16.87 -25.72
N LEU A 468 30.84 15.67 -25.14
CA LEU A 468 29.98 14.55 -25.57
C LEU A 468 28.59 14.59 -24.91
N LEU A 469 28.32 15.51 -23.98
CA LEU A 469 27.08 15.57 -23.18
C LEU A 469 25.96 16.30 -23.93
N ALA A 470 24.70 15.98 -23.66
CA ALA A 470 23.51 16.59 -24.26
C ALA A 470 23.38 16.38 -25.79
N LYS A 471 23.77 15.21 -26.30
CA LYS A 471 23.88 14.89 -27.74
C LYS A 471 23.12 13.62 -28.14
N VAL A 472 22.90 13.47 -29.46
CA VAL A 472 23.02 12.15 -30.09
C VAL A 472 24.33 12.13 -30.87
N LEU A 473 25.11 11.08 -30.65
CA LEU A 473 26.38 10.79 -31.32
C LEU A 473 26.17 9.71 -32.39
N ARG A 474 27.06 9.65 -33.39
CA ARG A 474 27.06 8.64 -34.47
C ARG A 474 28.50 8.20 -34.80
N ILE A 475 28.78 6.90 -34.72
CA ILE A 475 30.13 6.32 -34.90
C ILE A 475 30.12 5.00 -35.71
N ASP A 476 31.23 4.70 -36.40
CA ASP A 476 31.46 3.41 -37.08
C ASP A 476 32.24 2.47 -36.14
N VAL A 477 31.59 1.39 -35.69
CA VAL A 477 32.18 0.34 -34.82
C VAL A 477 32.67 -0.89 -35.59
N ASP A 478 32.38 -0.97 -36.89
CA ASP A 478 32.81 -2.05 -37.80
C ASP A 478 34.17 -1.72 -38.44
N ARG A 479 34.54 -0.43 -38.50
CA ARG A 479 35.79 0.09 -39.11
C ARG A 479 36.51 1.09 -38.21
N PRO A 480 37.09 0.64 -37.07
CA PRO A 480 37.76 1.53 -36.13
C PRO A 480 39.02 2.19 -36.70
N ASP A 481 39.33 3.40 -36.23
CA ASP A 481 40.61 4.05 -36.53
C ASP A 481 41.79 3.25 -35.93
N PRO A 482 43.01 3.34 -36.50
CA PRO A 482 44.19 2.70 -35.93
C PRO A 482 44.43 3.09 -34.47
N GLY A 483 44.26 2.12 -33.56
CA GLY A 483 44.41 2.32 -32.11
C GLY A 483 43.15 2.77 -31.36
N LYS A 484 42.00 2.88 -32.03
CA LYS A 484 40.69 3.14 -31.39
C LYS A 484 39.79 1.89 -31.44
N THR A 485 38.63 2.01 -30.79
CA THR A 485 37.53 1.02 -30.81
C THR A 485 36.36 1.42 -31.74
N TYR A 486 36.43 2.60 -32.36
CA TYR A 486 35.52 3.09 -33.41
C TYR A 486 36.25 4.10 -34.32
N SER A 487 35.62 4.50 -35.43
CA SER A 487 35.98 5.70 -36.20
C SER A 487 34.77 6.64 -36.34
N VAL A 488 35.00 7.88 -36.77
CA VAL A 488 33.95 8.86 -36.96
C VAL A 488 33.60 8.97 -38.45
N PRO A 489 32.32 8.78 -38.84
CA PRO A 489 31.90 8.94 -40.23
C PRO A 489 32.18 10.36 -40.75
N ALA A 490 32.81 10.46 -41.93
CA ALA A 490 33.18 11.73 -42.55
C ALA A 490 31.97 12.59 -43.01
N ASP A 491 30.76 12.03 -42.97
CA ASP A 491 29.48 12.70 -43.25
C ASP A 491 28.76 13.19 -41.97
N ASN A 492 29.34 13.06 -40.77
CA ASN A 492 28.81 13.67 -39.56
C ASN A 492 28.76 15.22 -39.68
N PRO A 493 27.78 15.90 -39.08
CA PRO A 493 27.53 17.34 -39.31
C PRO A 493 28.62 18.29 -38.82
N PHE A 494 29.38 17.92 -37.78
CA PHE A 494 30.31 18.84 -37.10
C PHE A 494 31.80 18.48 -37.27
N VAL A 495 32.15 17.56 -38.19
CA VAL A 495 33.54 17.09 -38.39
C VAL A 495 34.52 18.24 -38.70
N ASP A 496 34.13 19.18 -39.55
CA ASP A 496 34.93 20.35 -39.92
C ASP A 496 34.71 21.58 -39.00
N THR A 497 33.94 21.44 -37.92
CA THR A 497 33.62 22.56 -37.00
C THR A 497 34.71 22.70 -35.94
N PRO A 498 35.47 23.82 -35.89
CA PRO A 498 36.60 23.96 -34.98
C PRO A 498 36.19 23.83 -33.51
N GLY A 499 36.79 22.89 -32.79
CA GLY A 499 36.53 22.65 -31.36
C GLY A 499 35.30 21.79 -31.05
N ALA A 500 34.49 21.43 -32.04
CA ALA A 500 33.36 20.53 -31.85
C ALA A 500 33.81 19.06 -31.73
N ARG A 501 33.00 18.24 -31.05
CA ARG A 501 33.11 16.78 -31.05
C ARG A 501 32.61 16.22 -32.39
N PRO A 502 33.49 15.66 -33.25
CA PRO A 502 33.09 15.18 -34.56
C PRO A 502 32.14 13.96 -34.49
N GLU A 503 32.08 13.28 -33.33
CA GLU A 503 31.09 12.24 -33.03
C GLU A 503 29.64 12.76 -33.03
N THR A 504 29.43 14.07 -32.88
CA THR A 504 28.10 14.68 -32.74
C THR A 504 27.26 14.58 -34.01
N TRP A 505 26.04 14.07 -33.87
CA TRP A 505 25.00 14.07 -34.91
C TRP A 505 23.90 15.11 -34.65
N ALA A 506 23.48 15.29 -33.40
CA ALA A 506 22.55 16.33 -32.97
C ALA A 506 22.85 16.74 -31.52
N TYR A 507 22.38 17.91 -31.08
CA TYR A 507 22.64 18.45 -29.74
C TYR A 507 21.43 19.17 -29.14
N GLY A 508 21.53 19.65 -27.90
CA GLY A 508 20.45 20.34 -27.19
C GLY A 508 19.44 19.40 -26.55
N LEU A 509 19.88 18.24 -26.02
CA LEU A 509 19.04 17.27 -25.30
C LEU A 509 19.31 17.28 -23.80
N ARG A 510 18.28 17.05 -22.97
CA ARG A 510 18.39 16.99 -21.51
C ARG A 510 18.69 15.58 -21.02
N ASN A 511 17.69 14.71 -21.11
CA ASN A 511 17.74 13.33 -20.61
C ASN A 511 17.14 12.35 -21.64
N PRO A 512 17.84 12.09 -22.76
CA PRO A 512 17.38 11.17 -23.80
C PRO A 512 17.46 9.71 -23.32
N TRP A 513 16.30 9.12 -22.98
CA TRP A 513 16.21 7.83 -22.26
C TRP A 513 16.07 6.60 -23.18
N ARG A 514 15.36 6.71 -24.31
CA ARG A 514 15.30 5.66 -25.35
C ARG A 514 15.54 6.26 -26.73
N ILE A 515 16.26 5.50 -27.54
CA ILE A 515 16.48 5.76 -28.97
C ILE A 515 16.16 4.48 -29.76
N THR A 516 15.54 4.63 -30.92
CA THR A 516 15.19 3.50 -31.79
C THR A 516 15.29 3.88 -33.26
N THR A 517 15.63 2.92 -34.12
CA THR A 517 15.57 3.07 -35.58
C THR A 517 14.36 2.30 -36.08
N ASP A 518 13.53 2.92 -36.92
CA ASP A 518 12.59 2.20 -37.77
C ASP A 518 13.37 1.45 -38.86
N PRO A 519 13.42 0.11 -38.87
CA PRO A 519 14.14 -0.64 -39.89
C PRO A 519 13.55 -0.45 -41.30
N VAL A 520 12.28 -0.04 -41.42
CA VAL A 520 11.58 0.12 -42.71
C VAL A 520 11.87 1.49 -43.35
N THR A 521 11.75 2.59 -42.59
CA THR A 521 11.98 3.95 -43.12
C THR A 521 13.39 4.50 -42.89
N GLY A 522 14.13 3.95 -41.93
CA GLY A 522 15.40 4.51 -41.46
C GLY A 522 15.24 5.76 -40.56
N GLN A 523 14.01 6.14 -40.19
CA GLN A 523 13.77 7.19 -39.20
C GLN A 523 14.30 6.77 -37.83
N ILE A 524 14.99 7.67 -37.14
CA ILE A 524 15.48 7.43 -35.77
C ILE A 524 14.70 8.34 -34.81
N TRP A 525 14.13 7.74 -33.76
CA TRP A 525 13.26 8.43 -32.80
C TRP A 525 13.89 8.44 -31.40
N VAL A 526 13.79 9.57 -30.69
CA VAL A 526 14.34 9.78 -29.34
C VAL A 526 13.21 10.25 -28.41
N GLY A 527 13.05 9.58 -27.27
CA GLY A 527 12.31 10.12 -26.12
C GLY A 527 13.26 10.88 -25.19
N ASN A 528 12.96 12.14 -24.90
CA ASN A 528 13.75 13.02 -24.04
C ASN A 528 12.92 13.49 -22.85
N ASN A 529 13.43 13.24 -21.64
CA ASN A 529 12.73 13.62 -20.41
C ASN A 529 12.93 15.10 -20.04
N GLY A 530 11.81 15.75 -19.71
CA GLY A 530 11.66 17.14 -19.31
C GLY A 530 12.29 17.51 -17.96
N GLN A 531 12.41 18.82 -17.71
CA GLN A 531 12.88 19.39 -16.44
C GLN A 531 11.72 19.85 -15.58
N ASP A 532 10.90 20.77 -16.09
CA ASP A 532 10.04 21.63 -15.30
C ASP A 532 8.57 21.50 -15.67
N LEU A 533 8.23 21.62 -16.96
CA LEU A 533 6.83 21.56 -17.42
C LEU A 533 6.57 20.71 -18.67
N TRP A 534 7.60 20.30 -19.43
CA TRP A 534 7.40 19.65 -20.73
C TRP A 534 8.29 18.43 -20.98
N GLU A 535 7.67 17.34 -21.42
CA GLU A 535 8.31 16.12 -21.93
C GLU A 535 8.35 16.13 -23.47
N GLN A 536 9.36 15.54 -24.14
CA GLN A 536 9.51 15.63 -25.61
C GLN A 536 9.80 14.31 -26.35
N VAL A 537 9.27 14.22 -27.57
CA VAL A 537 9.65 13.23 -28.59
C VAL A 537 10.29 13.95 -29.78
N TYR A 538 11.46 13.48 -30.21
CA TYR A 538 12.18 14.01 -31.37
C TYR A 538 12.39 12.94 -32.45
N LEU A 539 11.97 13.23 -33.68
CA LEU A 539 12.48 12.58 -34.89
C LEU A 539 13.86 13.16 -35.23
N LEU A 540 14.89 12.31 -35.21
CA LEU A 540 16.29 12.72 -35.22
C LEU A 540 16.76 13.26 -36.57
N GLN A 541 17.11 14.55 -36.60
CA GLN A 541 17.62 15.25 -37.79
C GLN A 541 19.14 15.51 -37.70
N ARG A 542 19.82 15.50 -38.85
CA ARG A 542 21.28 15.73 -38.96
C ARG A 542 21.64 17.18 -38.65
N GLY A 543 22.42 17.42 -37.60
CA GLY A 543 22.91 18.74 -37.20
C GLY A 543 21.90 19.59 -36.42
N ALA A 544 20.79 18.97 -35.99
CA ALA A 544 19.73 19.65 -35.25
C ALA A 544 20.17 20.07 -33.84
N ASN A 545 19.56 21.16 -33.38
CA ASN A 545 19.68 21.72 -32.06
C ASN A 545 18.30 21.69 -31.40
N TYR A 546 18.10 20.86 -30.38
CA TYR A 546 16.81 20.72 -29.68
C TYR A 546 16.67 21.68 -28.49
N GLY A 547 17.44 22.77 -28.48
CA GLY A 547 17.18 23.96 -27.65
C GLY A 547 17.64 23.90 -26.20
N TRP A 548 17.78 22.71 -25.59
CA TRP A 548 18.23 22.60 -24.20
C TRP A 548 19.63 23.21 -24.02
N SER A 549 19.91 24.06 -23.03
CA SER A 549 19.06 24.51 -21.91
C SER A 549 18.50 25.93 -22.06
N VAL A 550 18.54 26.51 -23.28
CA VAL A 550 17.89 27.80 -23.60
C VAL A 550 16.37 27.63 -23.67
N PHE A 551 15.92 26.48 -24.18
CA PHE A 551 14.52 26.07 -24.30
C PHE A 551 14.27 24.72 -23.61
N GLU A 552 13.03 24.51 -23.18
CA GLU A 552 12.47 23.21 -22.79
C GLU A 552 11.30 22.92 -23.76
N GLY A 553 11.46 21.93 -24.63
CA GLY A 553 10.54 21.74 -25.76
C GLY A 553 10.47 23.02 -26.62
N SER A 554 9.27 23.42 -27.06
CA SER A 554 9.08 24.69 -27.77
C SER A 554 9.17 25.94 -26.87
N HIS A 555 9.29 25.78 -25.55
CA HIS A 555 9.11 26.85 -24.57
C HIS A 555 10.46 27.45 -24.09
N PRO A 556 10.58 28.77 -23.90
CA PRO A 556 11.80 29.37 -23.33
C PRO A 556 12.02 28.94 -21.88
N PHE A 557 13.23 28.47 -21.55
CA PHE A 557 13.60 28.00 -20.21
C PHE A 557 14.63 28.96 -19.57
N TYR A 558 15.88 28.93 -20.03
CA TYR A 558 16.90 29.94 -19.68
C TYR A 558 17.26 30.82 -20.90
N PRO A 559 16.40 31.78 -21.29
CA PRO A 559 16.60 32.65 -22.47
C PRO A 559 17.77 33.65 -22.34
N HIS A 560 18.53 33.59 -21.25
CA HIS A 560 19.77 34.36 -21.03
C HIS A 560 21.04 33.56 -21.39
N ARG A 561 20.93 32.24 -21.62
CA ARG A 561 22.04 31.39 -22.07
C ARG A 561 22.26 31.57 -23.58
N GLU A 562 23.48 31.38 -24.04
CA GLU A 562 23.82 31.50 -25.46
C GLU A 562 23.31 30.27 -26.24
N LEU A 563 22.54 30.51 -27.30
CA LEU A 563 22.11 29.46 -28.23
C LEU A 563 23.28 29.08 -29.15
N GLY A 564 23.49 27.78 -29.35
CA GLY A 564 24.53 27.23 -30.20
C GLY A 564 24.38 27.57 -31.69
N PRO A 565 25.34 27.18 -32.53
CA PRO A 565 25.50 27.71 -33.89
C PRO A 565 24.44 27.30 -34.92
N THR A 566 23.52 26.38 -34.61
CA THR A 566 22.35 26.06 -35.48
C THR A 566 21.02 26.42 -34.81
N PRO A 567 19.99 26.81 -35.59
CA PRO A 567 18.69 27.21 -35.04
C PRO A 567 17.99 26.10 -34.26
N HIS A 568 17.21 26.49 -33.25
CA HIS A 568 16.37 25.58 -32.48
C HIS A 568 15.34 24.86 -33.38
N VAL A 569 15.31 23.53 -33.30
CA VAL A 569 14.37 22.61 -33.94
C VAL A 569 13.36 22.14 -32.90
N LEU A 570 12.08 22.42 -33.13
CA LEU A 570 11.00 22.08 -32.21
C LEU A 570 10.80 20.56 -32.05
N PRO A 571 10.19 20.09 -30.95
CA PRO A 571 9.78 18.71 -30.79
C PRO A 571 8.86 18.21 -31.92
N THR A 572 8.92 16.90 -32.18
CA THR A 572 7.96 16.22 -33.07
C THR A 572 6.65 15.94 -32.33
N ALA A 573 6.71 15.79 -31.01
CA ALA A 573 5.60 15.96 -30.09
C ALA A 573 6.14 16.42 -28.73
N GLU A 574 5.33 17.14 -27.96
CA GLU A 574 5.60 17.51 -26.57
C GLU A 574 4.32 17.38 -25.72
N HIS A 575 4.49 17.16 -24.41
CA HIS A 575 3.41 16.93 -23.46
C HIS A 575 3.65 17.72 -22.18
N HIS A 576 2.60 18.33 -21.61
CA HIS A 576 2.73 19.08 -20.36
C HIS A 576 2.80 18.15 -19.14
N HIS A 577 3.45 18.57 -18.05
CA HIS A 577 3.53 17.85 -16.77
C HIS A 577 2.19 17.61 -16.03
N ARG A 578 1.06 17.95 -16.66
CA ARG A 578 -0.27 17.45 -16.28
C ARG A 578 -0.47 16.02 -16.79
N GLU A 579 -0.04 15.73 -18.01
CA GLU A 579 -0.27 14.51 -18.80
C GLU A 579 0.91 13.53 -18.80
N SER A 580 2.15 14.02 -18.83
CA SER A 580 3.39 13.23 -18.96
C SER A 580 4.49 13.90 -18.13
N ARG A 581 5.25 13.16 -17.31
CA ARG A 581 6.18 13.72 -16.28
C ARG A 581 7.52 12.97 -16.18
N SER A 582 7.73 11.97 -17.03
CA SER A 582 8.96 11.19 -17.20
C SER A 582 8.83 10.30 -18.44
N LEU A 583 8.89 10.92 -19.63
CA LEU A 583 8.66 10.25 -20.90
C LEU A 583 9.84 9.34 -21.26
N THR A 584 9.56 8.06 -21.51
CA THR A 584 10.62 7.09 -21.80
C THR A 584 11.00 7.03 -23.27
N GLY A 585 10.06 7.26 -24.18
CA GLY A 585 10.18 6.80 -25.57
C GLY A 585 9.85 5.31 -25.74
N GLY A 586 10.04 4.78 -26.95
CA GLY A 586 9.75 3.37 -27.26
C GLY A 586 10.21 2.94 -28.67
N VAL A 587 9.31 2.32 -29.45
CA VAL A 587 9.60 1.60 -30.72
C VAL A 587 8.64 1.99 -31.84
N VAL A 588 9.09 1.87 -33.10
CA VAL A 588 8.19 1.90 -34.27
C VAL A 588 7.64 0.51 -34.54
N TYR A 589 6.32 0.35 -34.47
CA TYR A 589 5.65 -0.95 -34.60
C TYR A 589 5.40 -1.33 -36.08
N HIS A 590 5.71 -2.56 -36.48
CA HIS A 590 5.42 -3.07 -37.83
C HIS A 590 4.79 -4.48 -37.86
N GLY A 591 4.34 -4.98 -36.71
CA GLY A 591 3.66 -6.28 -36.58
C GLY A 591 2.30 -6.33 -37.29
N GLU A 592 1.64 -7.48 -37.20
CA GLU A 592 0.41 -7.76 -37.94
C GLU A 592 -0.85 -7.76 -37.07
N ARG A 593 -0.73 -7.87 -35.74
CA ARG A 593 -1.89 -7.91 -34.84
C ARG A 593 -2.65 -6.58 -34.72
N LEU A 594 -1.95 -5.43 -34.74
CA LEU A 594 -2.51 -4.10 -34.45
C LEU A 594 -2.37 -3.18 -35.68
N PRO A 595 -3.05 -3.46 -36.81
CA PRO A 595 -2.74 -2.88 -38.12
C PRO A 595 -2.84 -1.35 -38.19
N GLU A 596 -3.64 -0.72 -37.32
CA GLU A 596 -3.79 0.75 -37.24
C GLU A 596 -2.53 1.44 -36.71
N LEU A 597 -1.77 0.77 -35.85
CA LEU A 597 -0.49 1.26 -35.30
C LEU A 597 0.69 1.03 -36.27
N ARG A 598 0.47 0.42 -37.45
CA ARG A 598 1.56 -0.01 -38.33
C ARG A 598 2.37 1.17 -38.87
N GLY A 599 3.67 1.17 -38.58
CA GLY A 599 4.62 2.24 -38.83
C GLY A 599 4.34 3.50 -38.04
N ALA A 600 3.76 3.41 -36.84
CA ALA A 600 3.69 4.49 -35.85
C ALA A 600 4.76 4.28 -34.77
N TYR A 601 5.31 5.38 -34.25
CA TYR A 601 6.20 5.38 -33.08
C TYR A 601 5.37 5.36 -31.80
N LEU A 602 5.54 4.31 -30.98
CA LEU A 602 4.93 4.17 -29.67
C LEU A 602 5.91 4.61 -28.59
N TYR A 603 5.41 5.29 -27.57
CA TYR A 603 6.15 5.72 -26.38
C TYR A 603 5.22 5.81 -25.17
N GLY A 604 5.80 5.71 -23.98
CA GLY A 604 5.05 5.86 -22.73
C GLY A 604 5.78 6.71 -21.71
N ASP A 605 5.18 6.81 -20.52
CA ASP A 605 5.65 7.65 -19.41
C ASP A 605 5.79 6.83 -18.12
N HIS A 606 6.89 7.02 -17.39
CA HIS A 606 7.20 6.26 -16.18
C HIS A 606 6.32 6.65 -14.97
N SER A 607 5.92 7.91 -14.89
CA SER A 607 5.26 8.52 -13.73
C SER A 607 3.74 8.34 -13.74
N THR A 608 3.13 8.47 -14.92
CA THR A 608 1.69 8.35 -15.17
C THR A 608 1.33 6.93 -15.62
N GLY A 609 2.16 6.31 -16.49
CA GLY A 609 1.90 5.01 -17.11
C GLY A 609 1.07 5.07 -18.40
N LYS A 610 0.79 6.28 -18.91
CA LYS A 610 0.15 6.50 -20.21
C LYS A 610 1.04 6.07 -21.38
N ILE A 611 0.41 5.70 -22.48
CA ILE A 611 1.05 5.27 -23.74
C ILE A 611 0.39 6.00 -24.91
N TRP A 612 1.22 6.61 -25.76
CA TRP A 612 0.80 7.29 -26.98
C TRP A 612 1.42 6.67 -28.22
N ALA A 613 0.86 6.99 -29.37
CA ALA A 613 1.47 6.74 -30.67
C ALA A 613 1.48 7.99 -31.55
N ILE A 614 2.54 8.13 -32.36
CA ILE A 614 2.68 9.15 -33.42
C ILE A 614 2.85 8.44 -34.76
N LYS A 615 2.03 8.83 -35.74
CA LYS A 615 2.25 8.49 -37.15
C LYS A 615 2.90 9.67 -37.85
N HIS A 616 4.01 9.45 -38.55
CA HIS A 616 4.76 10.47 -39.26
C HIS A 616 4.96 10.05 -40.73
N ASP A 617 4.84 10.98 -41.68
CA ASP A 617 5.04 10.68 -43.12
C ASP A 617 6.50 10.86 -43.57
N GLY A 618 7.29 11.61 -42.80
CA GLY A 618 8.68 11.96 -43.08
C GLY A 618 8.90 13.48 -43.12
N GLU A 619 7.84 14.24 -43.39
CA GLU A 619 7.84 15.70 -43.39
C GLU A 619 7.08 16.27 -42.18
N ARG A 620 6.09 15.53 -41.65
CA ARG A 620 5.21 15.96 -40.56
C ARG A 620 4.53 14.80 -39.82
N VAL A 621 3.98 15.12 -38.65
CA VAL A 621 2.98 14.29 -37.96
C VAL A 621 1.70 14.20 -38.82
N VAL A 622 1.23 12.97 -39.02
CA VAL A 622 -0.03 12.62 -39.69
C VAL A 622 -1.15 12.49 -38.66
N TRP A 623 -0.86 11.85 -37.51
CA TRP A 623 -1.69 11.85 -36.31
C TRP A 623 -0.84 11.57 -35.07
N GLN A 624 -1.34 12.02 -33.92
CA GLN A 624 -0.84 11.70 -32.57
C GLN A 624 -2.06 11.44 -31.70
N GLN A 625 -2.03 10.39 -30.87
CA GLN A 625 -3.11 10.08 -29.93
C GLN A 625 -2.59 9.30 -28.72
N GLU A 626 -3.29 9.40 -27.59
CA GLU A 626 -3.16 8.42 -26.51
C GLU A 626 -3.80 7.09 -26.96
N ILE A 627 -3.14 5.97 -26.68
CA ILE A 627 -3.57 4.64 -27.14
C ILE A 627 -3.90 3.67 -26.00
N ALA A 628 -3.34 3.88 -24.81
CA ALA A 628 -3.67 3.16 -23.57
C ALA A 628 -3.24 3.99 -22.35
N ASP A 629 -4.00 3.86 -21.26
CA ASP A 629 -3.65 4.36 -19.92
C ASP A 629 -3.42 3.17 -18.98
N THR A 630 -2.44 3.25 -18.09
CA THR A 630 -2.04 2.13 -17.21
C THR A 630 -1.42 2.61 -15.90
N THR A 631 -1.51 1.82 -14.83
CA THR A 631 -0.74 2.06 -13.59
C THR A 631 0.74 1.66 -13.63
N PHE A 632 1.31 1.31 -14.80
CA PHE A 632 2.69 0.84 -14.89
C PHE A 632 3.74 1.92 -14.65
N ALA A 633 4.88 1.52 -14.09
CA ALA A 633 6.09 2.31 -14.04
C ALA A 633 6.92 2.06 -15.30
N ILE A 634 6.45 2.57 -16.45
CA ILE A 634 7.02 2.24 -17.76
C ILE A 634 8.50 2.62 -17.81
N THR A 635 9.36 1.72 -18.27
CA THR A 635 10.82 1.97 -18.48
C THR A 635 11.26 1.77 -19.93
N ALA A 636 10.52 0.98 -20.70
CA ALA A 636 10.68 0.83 -22.13
C ALA A 636 9.37 0.34 -22.78
N ILE A 637 9.23 0.60 -24.07
CA ILE A 637 8.39 -0.19 -24.97
C ILE A 637 9.33 -0.85 -25.98
N SER A 638 9.15 -2.15 -26.21
CA SER A 638 9.99 -3.01 -27.04
C SER A 638 9.10 -3.93 -27.90
N LEU A 639 9.71 -4.88 -28.62
CA LEU A 639 9.02 -5.88 -29.45
C LEU A 639 9.44 -7.30 -29.04
N ASP A 640 8.52 -8.26 -29.10
CA ASP A 640 8.79 -9.69 -28.95
C ASP A 640 9.25 -10.35 -30.27
N ALA A 641 9.51 -11.66 -30.22
CA ALA A 641 10.12 -12.40 -31.33
C ALA A 641 9.22 -12.54 -32.57
N ASP A 642 7.94 -12.18 -32.47
CA ASP A 642 7.01 -12.11 -33.60
C ASP A 642 6.84 -10.66 -34.13
N GLY A 643 7.57 -9.70 -33.57
CA GLY A 643 7.46 -8.27 -33.88
C GLY A 643 6.33 -7.56 -33.14
N GLU A 644 5.78 -8.17 -32.09
CA GLU A 644 4.60 -7.68 -31.37
C GLU A 644 4.96 -6.93 -30.07
N ILE A 645 4.17 -5.91 -29.71
CA ILE A 645 4.54 -4.93 -28.67
C ILE A 645 4.69 -5.56 -27.28
N LEU A 646 5.78 -5.18 -26.60
CA LEU A 646 6.02 -5.41 -25.17
C LEU A 646 6.21 -4.08 -24.44
N VAL A 647 5.27 -3.74 -23.56
CA VAL A 647 5.43 -2.68 -22.55
C VAL A 647 6.17 -3.27 -21.35
N VAL A 648 7.18 -2.55 -20.83
CA VAL A 648 7.99 -2.95 -19.68
C VAL A 648 7.60 -2.14 -18.45
N ASP A 649 7.16 -2.82 -17.39
CA ASP A 649 6.75 -2.23 -16.12
C ASP A 649 7.78 -2.51 -15.01
N HIS A 650 8.35 -1.44 -14.45
CA HIS A 650 9.40 -1.44 -13.43
C HIS A 650 8.94 -1.87 -12.03
N ALA A 651 7.66 -2.23 -11.82
CA ALA A 651 7.19 -2.66 -10.50
C ALA A 651 7.94 -3.90 -9.96
N GLY A 652 8.22 -3.89 -8.65
CA GLY A 652 9.03 -4.91 -7.97
C GLY A 652 8.26 -6.15 -7.53
N LYS A 653 8.92 -7.02 -6.75
CA LYS A 653 8.31 -8.14 -5.97
C LYS A 653 7.44 -9.15 -6.76
N GLY A 654 7.48 -9.14 -8.09
CA GLY A 654 6.60 -9.97 -8.94
C GLY A 654 5.28 -9.30 -9.33
N GLU A 655 5.12 -8.00 -9.06
CA GLU A 655 4.00 -7.18 -9.53
C GLU A 655 4.26 -6.71 -10.98
N GLY A 656 5.48 -6.28 -11.31
CA GLY A 656 5.86 -5.82 -12.66
C GLY A 656 6.09 -6.93 -13.70
N GLY A 657 6.69 -6.56 -14.82
CA GLY A 657 7.03 -7.48 -15.92
C GLY A 657 6.75 -6.92 -17.31
N PHE A 658 6.27 -7.79 -18.21
CA PHE A 658 6.04 -7.48 -19.63
C PHE A 658 4.57 -7.65 -20.00
N TYR A 659 4.04 -6.74 -20.81
CA TYR A 659 2.63 -6.69 -21.21
C TYR A 659 2.50 -6.46 -22.72
N ARG A 660 1.54 -7.12 -23.38
CA ARG A 660 1.16 -6.84 -24.76
C ARG A 660 -0.01 -5.86 -24.80
N LEU A 661 -0.14 -5.09 -25.88
CA LEU A 661 -1.35 -4.34 -26.16
C LEU A 661 -2.38 -5.23 -26.88
N GLU A 662 -3.64 -5.13 -26.48
CA GLU A 662 -4.79 -5.76 -27.12
C GLU A 662 -5.87 -4.72 -27.43
N PRO A 663 -6.57 -4.80 -28.59
CA PRO A 663 -7.68 -3.89 -28.88
C PRO A 663 -8.80 -4.01 -27.84
N ILE A 664 -9.48 -2.90 -27.57
CA ILE A 664 -10.75 -2.90 -26.84
C ILE A 664 -11.88 -2.83 -27.86
N ASP A 665 -12.66 -3.90 -28.00
CA ASP A 665 -13.86 -3.89 -28.84
C ASP A 665 -14.90 -2.91 -28.27
N PRO A 666 -15.34 -1.87 -29.03
CA PRO A 666 -16.32 -0.90 -28.52
C PRO A 666 -17.69 -1.50 -28.18
N VAL A 667 -17.97 -2.71 -28.66
CA VAL A 667 -19.28 -3.37 -28.64
C VAL A 667 -19.58 -4.07 -27.31
N ASP A 668 -18.57 -4.42 -26.51
CA ASP A 668 -18.74 -5.02 -25.17
C ASP A 668 -19.40 -4.06 -24.15
N SER A 669 -19.65 -2.81 -24.54
CA SER A 669 -20.43 -1.83 -23.76
C SER A 669 -21.95 -2.05 -23.79
N GLY A 670 -22.48 -2.87 -24.70
CA GLY A 670 -23.90 -2.86 -25.09
C GLY A 670 -24.94 -3.22 -24.01
N ASP A 671 -24.56 -4.01 -22.99
CA ASP A 671 -25.42 -4.39 -21.86
C ASP A 671 -25.00 -3.73 -20.52
N ALA A 672 -23.95 -2.89 -20.52
CA ALA A 672 -23.48 -2.21 -19.32
C ALA A 672 -24.35 -0.98 -18.99
N PRO A 673 -24.65 -0.69 -17.72
CA PRO A 673 -25.22 0.60 -17.33
C PRO A 673 -24.29 1.73 -17.76
N ALA A 674 -24.84 2.76 -18.41
CA ALA A 674 -24.09 3.97 -18.73
C ALA A 674 -23.54 4.62 -17.45
N PHE A 675 -22.31 5.13 -17.50
CA PHE A 675 -21.68 5.77 -16.35
C PHE A 675 -22.50 7.01 -15.92
N PRO A 676 -22.78 7.20 -14.61
CA PRO A 676 -23.52 8.34 -14.10
C PRO A 676 -23.01 9.70 -14.61
N THR A 677 -23.90 10.49 -15.20
CA THR A 677 -23.61 11.88 -15.64
C THR A 677 -24.21 12.92 -14.70
N ARG A 678 -25.11 12.47 -13.82
CA ARG A 678 -25.72 13.23 -12.73
C ARG A 678 -25.31 12.65 -11.38
N LEU A 679 -25.13 13.49 -10.38
CA LEU A 679 -24.80 13.03 -9.03
C LEU A 679 -25.92 12.17 -8.44
N SER A 680 -27.18 12.44 -8.82
CA SER A 680 -28.35 11.63 -8.43
C SER A 680 -28.35 10.20 -9.00
N GLU A 681 -27.64 9.95 -10.11
CA GLU A 681 -27.56 8.62 -10.74
C GLU A 681 -26.55 7.71 -10.02
N THR A 682 -25.61 8.27 -9.24
CA THR A 682 -24.46 7.55 -8.64
C THR A 682 -24.81 6.53 -7.56
N GLY A 683 -25.99 6.63 -6.92
CA GLY A 683 -26.37 5.83 -5.75
C GLY A 683 -25.71 6.25 -4.43
N LEU A 684 -24.84 7.28 -4.43
CA LEU A 684 -24.17 7.79 -3.23
C LEU A 684 -25.04 8.77 -2.42
N PHE A 685 -26.18 9.19 -2.98
CA PHE A 685 -27.10 10.17 -2.40
C PHE A 685 -28.52 9.60 -2.32
N GLU A 686 -29.15 9.75 -1.17
CA GLU A 686 -30.62 9.60 -1.02
C GLU A 686 -31.36 10.78 -1.65
N SER A 687 -30.74 11.97 -1.67
CA SER A 687 -31.27 13.16 -2.32
C SER A 687 -30.17 14.19 -2.58
N VAL A 688 -29.91 14.51 -3.84
CA VAL A 688 -29.02 15.63 -4.21
C VAL A 688 -29.63 16.98 -3.78
N PRO A 689 -30.93 17.26 -3.99
CA PRO A 689 -31.60 18.42 -3.38
C PRO A 689 -31.48 18.42 -1.85
N GLY A 690 -30.76 19.41 -1.32
CA GLY A 690 -30.48 19.52 0.11
C GLY A 690 -29.46 18.50 0.64
N HIS A 691 -28.57 17.99 -0.23
CA HIS A 691 -27.35 17.22 0.08
C HIS A 691 -27.53 16.16 1.19
N ARG A 692 -28.33 15.13 0.89
CA ARG A 692 -28.46 13.94 1.74
C ARG A 692 -27.78 12.75 1.07
N VAL A 693 -26.58 12.46 1.54
CA VAL A 693 -25.84 11.23 1.23
C VAL A 693 -26.62 9.98 1.66
N ALA A 694 -26.31 8.82 1.08
CA ALA A 694 -26.92 7.56 1.48
C ALA A 694 -26.42 7.11 2.88
N ALA A 695 -27.31 6.59 3.73
CA ALA A 695 -27.04 6.31 5.15
C ALA A 695 -25.82 5.42 5.47
N GLY A 696 -25.37 4.58 4.52
CA GLY A 696 -24.18 3.72 4.67
C GLY A 696 -22.84 4.40 4.34
N LEU A 697 -22.83 5.67 3.90
CA LEU A 697 -21.59 6.45 3.72
C LEU A 697 -21.02 6.85 5.09
N ILE A 698 -19.80 6.43 5.39
CA ILE A 698 -19.12 6.73 6.65
C ILE A 698 -18.55 8.16 6.57
N PRO A 699 -19.05 9.15 7.34
CA PRO A 699 -18.53 10.51 7.29
C PRO A 699 -17.16 10.60 7.98
N TYR A 700 -16.30 11.50 7.49
CA TYR A 700 -15.02 11.78 8.12
C TYR A 700 -14.51 13.21 7.92
N ASN A 701 -13.64 13.65 8.82
CA ASN A 701 -12.89 14.88 8.72
C ASN A 701 -11.40 14.67 9.04
N VAL A 702 -10.57 15.58 8.57
CA VAL A 702 -9.11 15.58 8.74
C VAL A 702 -8.68 16.63 9.77
N ILE A 703 -7.48 16.53 10.33
CA ILE A 703 -6.95 17.56 11.25
C ILE A 703 -6.41 18.76 10.47
N ALA A 704 -5.59 18.51 9.44
CA ALA A 704 -5.04 19.55 8.58
C ALA A 704 -5.66 19.46 7.19
N PRO A 705 -6.62 20.34 6.83
CA PRO A 705 -7.23 20.35 5.51
C PRO A 705 -6.34 21.05 4.47
N LEU A 706 -6.25 20.45 3.28
CA LEU A 706 -5.75 21.11 2.06
C LEU A 706 -6.48 22.45 1.83
N TRP A 707 -5.73 23.52 1.56
CA TRP A 707 -6.28 24.82 1.17
C TRP A 707 -7.07 24.70 -0.14
N SER A 708 -8.18 25.41 -0.24
CA SER A 708 -9.06 25.39 -1.42
C SER A 708 -9.90 26.67 -1.45
N ASP A 709 -9.22 27.82 -1.46
CA ASP A 709 -9.82 29.16 -1.52
C ASP A 709 -10.99 29.39 -0.55
N ASN A 710 -10.74 29.06 0.73
CA ASN A 710 -11.69 29.14 1.84
C ASN A 710 -12.94 28.22 1.75
N ALA A 711 -13.07 27.35 0.73
CA ALA A 711 -14.24 26.47 0.60
C ALA A 711 -14.36 25.48 1.77
N ALA A 712 -15.57 25.36 2.31
CA ALA A 712 -15.97 24.32 3.26
C ALA A 712 -15.93 22.95 2.57
N LYS A 713 -15.56 21.88 3.29
CA LYS A 713 -15.25 20.56 2.72
C LYS A 713 -15.73 19.43 3.62
N ASP A 714 -16.76 18.73 3.19
CA ASP A 714 -17.29 17.53 3.84
C ASP A 714 -16.89 16.27 3.04
N ARG A 715 -16.69 15.14 3.73
CA ARG A 715 -16.14 13.92 3.13
C ARG A 715 -16.78 12.66 3.69
N TRP A 716 -16.86 11.64 2.85
CA TRP A 716 -17.39 10.32 3.19
C TRP A 716 -16.60 9.20 2.51
N ILE A 717 -16.62 8.01 3.13
CA ILE A 717 -16.15 6.75 2.56
C ILE A 717 -17.38 5.90 2.25
N ALA A 718 -17.55 5.50 1.00
CA ALA A 718 -18.46 4.43 0.59
C ALA A 718 -17.64 3.15 0.36
N LEU A 719 -17.90 2.11 1.15
CA LEU A 719 -17.27 0.80 0.97
C LEU A 719 -18.19 -0.15 0.18
N PRO A 720 -17.64 -1.13 -0.55
CA PRO A 720 -18.40 -2.25 -1.09
C PRO A 720 -18.92 -3.15 0.05
N GLU A 721 -19.86 -4.04 -0.27
CA GLU A 721 -20.37 -5.02 0.68
C GLU A 721 -19.24 -5.95 1.19
N GLY A 722 -19.05 -6.00 2.52
CA GLY A 722 -17.96 -6.76 3.13
C GLY A 722 -16.54 -6.17 2.93
N GLY A 723 -16.43 -4.96 2.37
CA GLY A 723 -15.16 -4.25 2.21
C GLY A 723 -14.47 -3.97 3.55
N SER A 724 -13.13 -4.02 3.57
CA SER A 724 -12.34 -3.66 4.75
C SER A 724 -11.09 -2.87 4.38
N ILE A 725 -10.84 -1.80 5.15
CA ILE A 725 -9.74 -0.86 5.02
C ILE A 725 -8.53 -1.42 5.76
N ARG A 726 -7.39 -1.60 5.08
CA ARG A 726 -6.12 -1.95 5.73
C ARG A 726 -5.37 -0.66 6.10
N MET A 727 -5.15 -0.44 7.39
CA MET A 727 -4.32 0.68 7.85
C MET A 727 -2.85 0.49 7.44
N THR A 728 -2.15 1.61 7.33
CA THR A 728 -0.72 1.71 6.97
C THR A 728 0.03 2.58 7.98
N ASP A 729 1.35 2.39 8.09
CA ASP A 729 2.26 3.23 8.87
C ASP A 729 2.63 4.53 8.11
N LYS A 730 2.54 4.51 6.78
CA LYS A 730 3.00 5.57 5.88
C LYS A 730 1.95 5.94 4.84
N TRP A 731 1.82 7.25 4.59
CA TRP A 731 0.87 7.85 3.67
C TRP A 731 -0.58 7.36 3.90
N SER A 732 -1.36 7.13 2.84
CA SER A 732 -2.74 6.68 3.00
C SER A 732 -2.86 5.19 3.29
N TRP A 733 -3.92 4.85 4.00
CA TRP A 733 -4.44 3.50 4.15
C TRP A 733 -4.85 2.89 2.80
N ASP A 734 -4.94 1.57 2.78
CA ASP A 734 -5.32 0.81 1.59
C ASP A 734 -6.79 0.38 1.64
N PHE A 735 -7.51 0.64 0.56
CA PHE A 735 -8.94 0.38 0.42
C PHE A 735 -9.20 -0.79 -0.55
N PRO A 736 -10.33 -1.52 -0.40
CA PRO A 736 -10.76 -2.50 -1.38
C PRO A 736 -11.21 -1.81 -2.68
N ASP A 737 -11.20 -2.54 -3.79
CA ASP A 737 -11.83 -2.10 -5.04
C ASP A 737 -13.32 -1.80 -4.83
N GLU A 738 -13.90 -1.00 -5.73
CA GLU A 738 -15.26 -0.45 -5.67
C GLU A 738 -15.50 0.54 -4.50
N THR A 739 -14.49 0.84 -3.68
CA THR A 739 -14.53 1.97 -2.74
C THR A 739 -14.70 3.29 -3.48
N VAL A 740 -15.56 4.17 -2.97
CA VAL A 740 -15.66 5.56 -3.41
C VAL A 740 -15.36 6.51 -2.24
N LEU A 741 -14.42 7.43 -2.43
CA LEU A 741 -14.21 8.55 -1.53
C LEU A 741 -14.94 9.77 -2.07
N VAL A 742 -15.92 10.26 -1.33
CA VAL A 742 -16.74 11.41 -1.71
C VAL A 742 -16.22 12.64 -0.99
N LYS A 743 -15.99 13.73 -1.71
CA LYS A 743 -15.61 15.04 -1.13
C LYS A 743 -16.44 16.14 -1.79
N SER A 744 -17.33 16.77 -1.01
CA SER A 744 -18.13 17.90 -1.49
C SER A 744 -17.55 19.21 -0.96
N PHE A 745 -17.53 20.23 -1.81
CA PHE A 745 -17.01 21.56 -1.52
C PHE A 745 -18.14 22.57 -1.58
N ALA A 746 -18.20 23.49 -0.62
CA ALA A 746 -19.22 24.52 -0.52
C ALA A 746 -18.65 25.91 -0.21
N THR A 747 -19.42 26.94 -0.54
CA THR A 747 -19.24 28.29 0.01
C THR A 747 -19.34 28.23 1.55
N PRO A 748 -18.50 28.97 2.29
CA PRO A 748 -18.71 29.15 3.74
C PRO A 748 -20.15 29.58 4.06
N PRO A 749 -20.78 29.05 5.13
CA PRO A 749 -22.11 29.47 5.53
C PRO A 749 -22.10 30.90 6.08
N VAL A 750 -22.98 31.74 5.55
CA VAL A 750 -23.13 33.16 5.94
C VAL A 750 -23.76 33.26 7.32
N ALA A 751 -23.12 33.99 8.24
CA ALA A 751 -23.55 34.08 9.63
C ALA A 751 -24.91 34.79 9.77
N GLY A 752 -25.99 34.01 9.92
CA GLY A 752 -27.36 34.51 10.07
C GLY A 752 -28.16 34.60 8.77
N ALA A 753 -27.67 34.02 7.66
CA ALA A 753 -28.51 33.78 6.49
C ALA A 753 -29.58 32.71 6.79
N ALA A 754 -30.70 32.77 6.05
CA ALA A 754 -31.77 31.76 6.13
C ALA A 754 -31.48 30.53 5.25
N ASP A 755 -30.60 30.67 4.26
CA ASP A 755 -30.19 29.62 3.34
C ASP A 755 -28.92 28.92 3.84
N GLY A 756 -28.78 27.62 3.58
CA GLY A 756 -27.61 26.82 3.96
C GLY A 756 -26.36 27.09 3.10
N PRO A 757 -25.25 26.37 3.36
CA PRO A 757 -24.07 26.44 2.51
C PRO A 757 -24.40 25.99 1.07
N LYS A 758 -23.88 26.72 0.07
CA LYS A 758 -24.06 26.37 -1.34
C LYS A 758 -22.91 25.50 -1.83
N TRP A 759 -23.24 24.34 -2.35
CA TRP A 759 -22.31 23.39 -2.96
C TRP A 759 -21.84 23.91 -4.32
N ILE A 760 -20.54 23.74 -4.57
CA ILE A 760 -19.84 24.16 -5.79
C ILE A 760 -19.51 22.92 -6.63
N GLU A 761 -18.89 21.93 -6.00
CA GLU A 761 -18.47 20.68 -6.63
C GLU A 761 -18.55 19.49 -5.66
N THR A 762 -18.74 18.31 -6.22
CA THR A 762 -18.51 17.02 -5.54
C THR A 762 -17.49 16.23 -6.35
N ARG A 763 -16.32 15.99 -5.75
CA ARG A 763 -15.29 15.10 -6.30
C ARG A 763 -15.47 13.69 -5.76
N LEU A 764 -15.39 12.70 -6.64
CA LEU A 764 -15.39 11.28 -6.33
C LEU A 764 -14.03 10.70 -6.71
N MET A 765 -13.34 10.05 -5.78
CA MET A 765 -12.25 9.12 -6.12
C MET A 765 -12.83 7.71 -6.08
N LEU A 766 -12.91 7.03 -7.22
CA LEU A 766 -13.31 5.64 -7.33
C LEU A 766 -12.06 4.76 -7.34
N LYS A 767 -12.04 3.69 -6.54
CA LYS A 767 -11.06 2.61 -6.68
C LYS A 767 -11.63 1.48 -7.55
N ARG A 768 -10.89 1.02 -8.56
CA ARG A 768 -11.28 -0.11 -9.43
C ARG A 768 -10.06 -0.71 -10.13
N ASN A 769 -10.00 -2.03 -10.27
CA ASN A 769 -8.85 -2.77 -10.80
C ASN A 769 -7.54 -2.49 -10.02
N ASN A 770 -7.66 -2.23 -8.72
CA ASN A 770 -6.64 -1.66 -7.83
C ASN A 770 -6.17 -0.22 -8.16
N GLU A 771 -6.69 0.42 -9.21
CA GLU A 771 -6.37 1.79 -9.64
C GLU A 771 -7.33 2.82 -9.01
N TRP A 772 -6.92 4.09 -8.94
CA TRP A 772 -7.78 5.20 -8.48
C TRP A 772 -8.07 6.18 -9.61
N VAL A 773 -9.34 6.54 -9.81
CA VAL A 773 -9.77 7.52 -10.84
C VAL A 773 -10.60 8.63 -10.20
N GLY A 774 -10.29 9.88 -10.55
CA GLY A 774 -10.98 11.07 -10.09
C GLY A 774 -12.08 11.54 -11.05
N TYR A 775 -13.27 11.81 -10.52
CA TYR A 775 -14.40 12.41 -11.24
C TYR A 775 -14.90 13.66 -10.51
N THR A 776 -15.13 14.75 -11.23
CA THR A 776 -15.65 16.01 -10.67
C THR A 776 -17.08 16.23 -11.15
N TYR A 777 -18.01 16.52 -10.24
CA TYR A 777 -19.37 16.94 -10.56
C TYR A 777 -19.55 18.41 -10.14
N ALA A 778 -19.98 19.28 -11.03
CA ALA A 778 -20.28 20.69 -10.77
C ALA A 778 -21.77 20.87 -10.45
N TRP A 779 -22.09 21.55 -9.36
CA TRP A 779 -23.47 21.81 -8.94
C TRP A 779 -24.14 22.91 -9.77
N ASP A 780 -25.47 22.89 -9.83
CA ASP A 780 -26.30 23.95 -10.41
C ASP A 780 -26.55 25.12 -9.44
N GLU A 781 -26.99 26.28 -9.97
CA GLU A 781 -27.20 27.50 -9.18
C GLU A 781 -28.37 27.41 -8.18
N ASP A 782 -29.36 26.55 -8.48
CA ASP A 782 -30.56 26.31 -7.66
C ASP A 782 -30.45 25.07 -6.75
N GLN A 783 -29.33 24.35 -6.80
CA GLN A 783 -28.95 23.25 -5.90
C GLN A 783 -29.88 22.03 -6.02
N SER A 784 -30.33 21.74 -7.25
CA SER A 784 -31.20 20.64 -7.62
C SER A 784 -30.43 19.37 -8.01
N GLU A 785 -29.26 19.53 -8.64
CA GLU A 785 -28.45 18.47 -9.25
C GLU A 785 -26.97 18.87 -9.28
N ALA A 786 -26.08 17.89 -9.50
CA ALA A 786 -24.73 18.18 -9.96
C ALA A 786 -24.38 17.33 -11.19
N HIS A 787 -23.71 17.94 -12.16
CA HIS A 787 -23.40 17.36 -13.46
C HIS A 787 -21.92 17.02 -13.56
N LEU A 788 -21.61 15.84 -14.10
CA LEU A 788 -20.24 15.42 -14.37
C LEU A 788 -19.54 16.44 -15.29
N VAL A 789 -18.36 16.89 -14.88
CA VAL A 789 -17.49 17.79 -15.65
C VAL A 789 -16.77 16.97 -16.73
N ASP A 790 -16.57 17.58 -17.90
CA ASP A 790 -15.87 16.96 -19.04
C ASP A 790 -14.44 16.51 -18.70
N ALA A 791 -13.85 15.69 -19.57
CA ALA A 791 -12.54 15.07 -19.33
C ALA A 791 -11.43 16.11 -19.08
N ASP A 792 -11.47 17.22 -19.82
CA ASP A 792 -10.48 18.31 -19.85
C ASP A 792 -10.64 19.33 -18.69
N GLY A 793 -11.64 19.17 -17.83
CA GLY A 793 -11.97 20.13 -16.77
C GLY A 793 -12.89 21.27 -17.24
N ASP A 794 -13.09 22.26 -16.37
CA ASP A 794 -13.96 23.43 -16.63
C ASP A 794 -13.56 24.61 -15.71
N ASP A 795 -13.92 25.84 -16.08
CA ASP A 795 -13.65 27.07 -15.32
C ASP A 795 -14.90 27.98 -15.32
N ARG A 796 -15.51 28.19 -14.15
CA ARG A 796 -16.76 28.98 -13.99
C ARG A 796 -16.59 30.09 -12.95
N GLU A 797 -17.23 31.24 -13.16
CA GLU A 797 -17.37 32.22 -12.07
C GLU A 797 -18.24 31.63 -10.94
N VAL A 798 -17.72 31.64 -9.72
CA VAL A 798 -18.48 31.37 -8.49
C VAL A 798 -18.51 32.60 -7.60
N VAL A 799 -19.57 32.74 -6.82
CA VAL A 799 -19.67 33.77 -5.77
C VAL A 799 -19.43 33.11 -4.42
N ILE A 800 -18.35 33.50 -3.75
CA ILE A 800 -18.06 33.09 -2.36
C ILE A 800 -18.28 34.28 -1.41
N GLU A 801 -18.52 34.01 -0.12
CA GLU A 801 -18.47 35.07 0.89
C GLU A 801 -17.11 35.12 1.59
N ILE A 802 -16.60 36.34 1.77
CA ILE A 802 -15.40 36.66 2.55
C ILE A 802 -15.73 37.86 3.45
N ASP A 803 -15.47 37.75 4.75
CA ASP A 803 -15.66 38.82 5.74
C ASP A 803 -17.06 39.50 5.68
N GLY A 804 -18.12 38.72 5.41
CA GLY A 804 -19.49 39.23 5.26
C GLY A 804 -19.76 39.96 3.93
N ARG A 805 -19.01 39.64 2.87
CA ARG A 805 -19.15 40.27 1.54
C ARG A 805 -19.04 39.25 0.40
N PRO A 806 -19.89 39.33 -0.63
CA PRO A 806 -19.76 38.51 -1.82
C PRO A 806 -18.53 38.94 -2.64
N ASP A 807 -17.74 37.95 -3.06
CA ASP A 807 -16.58 38.07 -3.92
C ASP A 807 -16.74 37.11 -5.12
N ARG A 808 -16.21 37.49 -6.28
CA ARG A 808 -16.24 36.66 -7.49
C ARG A 808 -14.86 36.10 -7.79
N MET A 809 -14.79 34.80 -8.08
CA MET A 809 -13.56 34.16 -8.57
C MET A 809 -13.88 33.08 -9.60
N SER A 810 -12.91 32.79 -10.48
CA SER A 810 -12.96 31.56 -11.27
C SER A 810 -12.77 30.37 -10.33
N TRP A 811 -13.68 29.41 -10.39
CA TRP A 811 -13.49 28.08 -9.83
C TRP A 811 -13.08 27.14 -10.95
N HIS A 812 -11.87 26.60 -10.82
CA HIS A 812 -11.32 25.62 -11.74
C HIS A 812 -11.69 24.20 -11.25
N PHE A 813 -12.56 23.54 -12.02
CA PHE A 813 -12.92 22.14 -11.87
C PHE A 813 -11.86 21.30 -12.60
N PRO A 814 -11.07 20.47 -11.90
CA PRO A 814 -9.93 19.80 -12.52
C PRO A 814 -10.36 18.76 -13.54
N SER A 815 -9.55 18.62 -14.59
CA SER A 815 -9.57 17.47 -15.50
C SER A 815 -9.37 16.15 -14.76
N ARG A 816 -9.67 15.03 -15.45
CA ARG A 816 -9.36 13.67 -14.95
C ARG A 816 -7.88 13.55 -14.60
N THR A 817 -7.01 14.09 -15.45
CA THR A 817 -5.55 13.98 -15.33
C THR A 817 -4.98 14.89 -14.24
N GLU A 818 -5.56 16.07 -14.02
CA GLU A 818 -5.15 16.98 -12.95
C GLU A 818 -5.49 16.48 -11.55
N CYS A 819 -6.56 15.68 -11.40
CA CYS A 819 -6.79 14.93 -10.16
C CYS A 819 -5.55 14.08 -9.82
N MET A 820 -4.97 13.44 -10.82
CA MET A 820 -3.79 12.57 -10.70
C MET A 820 -2.45 13.33 -10.68
N VAL A 821 -2.46 14.66 -10.58
CA VAL A 821 -1.25 15.46 -10.23
C VAL A 821 -0.98 15.39 -8.72
N CYS A 822 -2.02 15.49 -7.89
CA CYS A 822 -1.86 15.39 -6.43
C CYS A 822 -2.08 13.96 -5.91
N HIS A 823 -2.98 13.19 -6.54
CA HIS A 823 -3.28 11.81 -6.19
C HIS A 823 -2.22 10.85 -6.76
N THR A 824 -0.97 10.97 -6.29
CA THR A 824 0.20 10.25 -6.84
C THR A 824 0.43 8.87 -6.21
N ARG A 825 1.15 7.99 -6.93
CA ARG A 825 1.65 6.70 -6.39
C ARG A 825 2.45 6.88 -5.09
N ALA A 826 3.20 7.98 -4.96
CA ALA A 826 4.00 8.29 -3.77
C ALA A 826 3.16 8.60 -2.53
N ALA A 827 2.01 9.27 -2.70
CA ALA A 827 1.04 9.53 -1.63
C ALA A 827 0.14 8.32 -1.29
N ASN A 828 0.38 7.16 -1.91
CA ASN A 828 -0.56 6.04 -1.99
C ASN A 828 -1.95 6.46 -2.52
N PHE A 829 -1.96 7.33 -3.53
CA PHE A 829 -3.11 7.93 -4.23
C PHE A 829 -4.12 8.73 -3.42
N VAL A 830 -4.35 8.45 -2.14
CA VAL A 830 -5.47 9.01 -1.37
C VAL A 830 -5.01 10.11 -0.41
N LEU A 831 -5.70 11.25 -0.45
CA LEU A 831 -5.28 12.44 0.28
C LEU A 831 -6.08 12.62 1.57
N GLY A 832 -5.39 12.44 2.71
CA GLY A 832 -5.90 12.75 4.05
C GLY A 832 -6.54 11.60 4.82
N LEU A 833 -6.77 10.42 4.22
CA LEU A 833 -7.14 9.20 4.96
C LEU A 833 -5.89 8.50 5.48
N THR A 834 -5.34 9.06 6.57
CA THR A 834 -4.16 8.56 7.28
C THR A 834 -4.46 8.52 8.78
N THR A 835 -3.76 7.64 9.51
CA THR A 835 -3.91 7.52 10.97
C THR A 835 -3.69 8.85 11.68
N ARG A 836 -2.68 9.62 11.26
CA ARG A 836 -2.36 10.93 11.83
C ARG A 836 -3.41 12.02 11.55
N GLN A 837 -4.16 11.90 10.45
CA GLN A 837 -5.21 12.87 10.08
C GLN A 837 -6.56 12.52 10.72
N LEU A 838 -6.85 11.23 10.92
CA LEU A 838 -8.13 10.74 11.40
C LEU A 838 -8.21 10.66 12.93
N ASN A 839 -7.09 10.71 13.66
CA ASN A 839 -7.06 10.67 15.13
C ASN A 839 -7.54 11.97 15.80
N ARG A 840 -8.81 12.32 15.54
CA ARG A 840 -9.57 13.43 16.10
C ARG A 840 -10.99 12.96 16.44
N ALA A 841 -11.71 13.76 17.22
CA ALA A 841 -13.15 13.61 17.36
C ALA A 841 -13.88 14.13 16.10
N HIS A 842 -15.02 13.50 15.79
CA HIS A 842 -15.96 13.86 14.74
C HIS A 842 -17.40 13.68 15.27
N ASP A 843 -18.34 14.41 14.69
CA ASP A 843 -19.77 14.33 14.99
C ASP A 843 -20.43 13.38 14.00
N TYR A 844 -21.06 12.31 14.49
CA TYR A 844 -21.76 11.32 13.67
C TYR A 844 -23.29 11.56 13.59
N GLY A 845 -23.74 12.73 14.06
CA GLY A 845 -25.15 13.11 14.19
C GLY A 845 -25.67 12.88 15.60
N ASP A 846 -26.82 13.48 15.90
CA ASP A 846 -27.56 13.30 17.17
C ASP A 846 -26.77 13.64 18.46
N GLY A 847 -25.62 14.33 18.33
CA GLY A 847 -24.70 14.65 19.42
C GLY A 847 -23.59 13.62 19.67
N VAL A 848 -23.47 12.60 18.82
CA VAL A 848 -22.51 11.49 18.96
C VAL A 848 -21.11 11.93 18.52
N MET A 849 -20.40 12.59 19.44
CA MET A 849 -19.00 12.98 19.30
C MET A 849 -18.07 11.81 19.67
N ARG A 850 -17.43 11.16 18.69
CA ARG A 850 -16.51 10.03 18.92
C ARG A 850 -15.20 10.17 18.14
N ASN A 851 -14.14 9.49 18.58
CA ASN A 851 -12.89 9.40 17.82
C ASN A 851 -13.09 8.55 16.56
N GLN A 852 -12.62 9.01 15.40
CA GLN A 852 -12.88 8.33 14.13
C GLN A 852 -12.18 6.97 14.03
N LEU A 853 -10.99 6.79 14.63
CA LEU A 853 -10.29 5.51 14.64
C LEU A 853 -11.08 4.45 15.43
N ALA A 854 -11.53 4.79 16.65
CA ALA A 854 -12.39 3.91 17.45
C ALA A 854 -13.77 3.67 16.81
N THR A 855 -14.25 4.60 15.99
CA THR A 855 -15.54 4.44 15.29
C THR A 855 -15.40 3.49 14.09
N LEU A 856 -14.31 3.58 13.33
CA LEU A 856 -14.00 2.62 12.26
C LEU A 856 -13.64 1.22 12.80
N GLU A 857 -12.98 1.15 13.96
CA GLU A 857 -12.73 -0.09 14.73
C GLU A 857 -14.05 -0.77 15.10
N ALA A 858 -14.96 -0.04 15.76
CA ALA A 858 -16.25 -0.55 16.19
C ALA A 858 -17.20 -0.89 15.03
N LEU A 859 -17.15 -0.13 13.93
CA LEU A 859 -17.88 -0.46 12.69
C LEU A 859 -17.35 -1.73 11.99
N GLY A 860 -16.27 -2.34 12.47
CA GLY A 860 -15.71 -3.59 11.94
C GLY A 860 -15.06 -3.47 10.55
N VAL A 861 -14.94 -2.26 10.02
CA VAL A 861 -14.45 -1.98 8.66
C VAL A 861 -12.94 -1.93 8.54
N LEU A 862 -12.20 -2.00 9.65
CA LEU A 862 -10.73 -2.06 9.64
C LEU A 862 -10.21 -3.50 9.53
N ARG A 863 -9.01 -3.64 8.96
CA ARG A 863 -8.25 -4.91 8.89
C ARG A 863 -6.78 -4.66 9.20
N ASN A 864 -6.32 -5.08 10.37
CA ASN A 864 -4.97 -4.75 10.87
C ASN A 864 -4.05 -5.98 10.87
N SER A 865 -3.00 -5.92 10.05
CA SER A 865 -1.93 -6.93 9.98
C SER A 865 -0.69 -6.44 10.74
N GLY A 866 -0.56 -6.87 12.00
CA GLY A 866 0.55 -6.45 12.89
C GLY A 866 0.45 -6.95 14.33
N TRP A 867 -0.78 -7.26 14.79
CA TRP A 867 -1.13 -7.48 16.20
C TRP A 867 -0.17 -8.36 17.04
N GLU A 868 0.48 -9.40 16.48
CA GLU A 868 1.44 -10.24 17.21
C GLU A 868 2.68 -9.43 17.62
N THR A 869 3.18 -8.58 16.72
CA THR A 869 4.29 -7.65 16.99
C THR A 869 3.89 -6.63 18.03
N ASP A 870 2.68 -6.07 17.94
CA ASP A 870 2.16 -5.09 18.89
C ASP A 870 1.94 -5.70 20.29
N ALA A 871 1.37 -6.91 20.38
CA ALA A 871 1.18 -7.64 21.62
C ALA A 871 2.51 -8.01 22.28
N LYS A 872 3.50 -8.46 21.49
CA LYS A 872 4.87 -8.72 21.97
C LYS A 872 5.57 -7.46 22.47
N GLN A 873 5.37 -6.31 21.80
CA GLN A 873 5.91 -5.03 22.25
C GLN A 873 5.19 -4.50 23.50
N SER A 874 3.88 -4.72 23.64
CA SER A 874 3.11 -4.39 24.84
C SER A 874 3.58 -5.19 26.05
N LEU A 875 3.72 -6.52 25.89
CA LEU A 875 4.25 -7.39 26.94
C LEU A 875 5.69 -7.03 27.31
N LYS A 876 6.52 -6.66 26.33
CA LYS A 876 7.89 -6.20 26.58
C LYS A 876 7.94 -5.01 27.54
N VAL A 877 7.04 -4.04 27.39
CA VAL A 877 6.94 -2.88 28.29
C VAL A 877 6.45 -3.31 29.67
N GLN A 878 5.37 -4.11 29.75
CA GLN A 878 4.82 -4.60 31.03
C GLN A 878 5.87 -5.34 31.87
N LEU A 879 6.66 -6.22 31.24
CA LEU A 879 7.76 -6.94 31.91
C LEU A 879 8.89 -5.98 32.35
N GLN A 880 9.21 -4.96 31.55
CA GLN A 880 10.21 -3.94 31.93
C GLN A 880 9.75 -3.10 33.13
N GLU A 881 8.46 -2.73 33.18
CA GLU A 881 7.86 -1.99 34.29
C GLU A 881 7.80 -2.82 35.58
N ARG A 882 7.58 -4.13 35.45
CA ARG A 882 7.68 -5.13 36.54
C ARG A 882 9.12 -5.34 37.04
N GLY A 883 10.12 -4.84 36.32
CA GLY A 883 11.54 -4.93 36.67
C GLY A 883 12.27 -6.18 36.14
N ASP A 884 11.67 -6.93 35.22
CA ASP A 884 12.28 -8.13 34.65
C ASP A 884 13.53 -7.82 33.80
N ALA A 885 14.50 -8.74 33.84
CA ALA A 885 15.78 -8.54 33.16
C ALA A 885 15.66 -8.70 31.64
N GLY A 886 16.11 -7.71 30.88
CA GLY A 886 16.03 -7.68 29.40
C GLY A 886 16.34 -9.00 28.67
N PRO A 887 17.44 -9.72 28.97
CA PRO A 887 17.74 -11.02 28.34
C PRO A 887 16.69 -12.11 28.59
N ALA A 888 16.00 -12.10 29.73
CA ALA A 888 14.91 -13.02 30.03
C ALA A 888 13.65 -12.65 29.23
N ILE A 889 13.34 -11.34 29.11
CA ILE A 889 12.24 -10.81 28.31
C ILE A 889 12.42 -11.20 26.83
N GLU A 890 13.59 -10.94 26.25
CA GLU A 890 13.87 -11.34 24.85
C GLU A 890 13.81 -12.87 24.67
N SER A 891 14.24 -13.65 25.67
CA SER A 891 14.16 -15.12 25.64
C SER A 891 12.71 -15.62 25.63
N HIS A 892 11.83 -15.05 26.47
CA HIS A 892 10.40 -15.34 26.47
C HIS A 892 9.76 -14.97 25.12
N LEU A 893 9.95 -13.73 24.65
CA LEU A 893 9.37 -13.24 23.39
C LEU A 893 9.89 -14.00 22.16
N ALA A 894 11.11 -14.55 22.22
CA ALA A 894 11.70 -15.40 21.19
C ALA A 894 11.29 -16.87 21.27
N ALA A 895 10.84 -17.37 22.43
CA ALA A 895 10.28 -18.70 22.60
C ALA A 895 8.83 -18.78 22.08
N VAL A 896 8.03 -17.76 22.39
CA VAL A 896 6.64 -17.66 21.94
C VAL A 896 6.57 -17.34 20.44
N ARG A 897 6.10 -18.29 19.62
CA ARG A 897 5.99 -18.15 18.15
C ARG A 897 4.73 -18.83 17.63
N ALA A 898 4.26 -18.36 16.48
CA ALA A 898 3.27 -19.09 15.70
C ALA A 898 3.83 -20.43 15.18
N ASP A 899 3.13 -21.52 15.51
CA ASP A 899 3.23 -22.85 14.91
C ASP A 899 2.29 -22.88 13.68
N GLY A 900 2.72 -23.49 12.57
CA GLY A 900 1.95 -23.56 11.32
C GLY A 900 0.66 -24.43 11.35
N ARG A 901 0.20 -24.86 12.53
CA ARG A 901 -0.96 -25.73 12.76
C ARG A 901 -2.02 -25.13 13.67
N GLN A 902 -1.73 -24.01 14.35
CA GLN A 902 -2.69 -23.29 15.19
C GLN A 902 -3.80 -22.62 14.35
N LYS A 903 -4.87 -22.10 14.98
CA LYS A 903 -5.86 -21.28 14.26
C LYS A 903 -5.14 -20.14 13.54
N ALA A 904 -5.39 -19.98 12.24
CA ALA A 904 -4.82 -18.86 11.48
C ALA A 904 -5.32 -17.55 12.10
N VAL A 905 -4.43 -16.65 12.51
CA VAL A 905 -4.87 -15.44 13.20
C VAL A 905 -5.63 -14.55 12.23
N ARG A 906 -6.92 -14.42 12.52
CA ARG A 906 -7.82 -13.48 11.88
C ARG A 906 -7.85 -12.24 12.77
N SER A 907 -7.85 -11.08 12.15
CA SER A 907 -7.81 -9.78 12.82
C SER A 907 -8.77 -8.83 12.13
N ARG A 908 -10.07 -9.06 12.33
CA ARG A 908 -11.12 -8.09 11.98
C ARG A 908 -11.12 -6.94 12.98
N GLY A 909 -11.32 -5.71 12.50
CA GLY A 909 -11.62 -4.51 13.29
C GLY A 909 -10.48 -3.95 14.14
N LEU A 910 -10.03 -4.71 15.14
CA LEU A 910 -9.32 -4.15 16.30
C LEU A 910 -8.00 -3.46 15.94
N LEU A 911 -7.84 -2.24 16.45
CA LEU A 911 -6.60 -1.47 16.44
C LEU A 911 -5.51 -2.21 17.22
N PRO A 912 -4.22 -1.99 16.88
CA PRO A 912 -3.12 -2.54 17.67
C PRO A 912 -2.97 -1.87 19.05
N LYS A 913 -3.45 -0.65 19.22
CA LYS A 913 -3.41 0.14 20.46
C LYS A 913 -4.57 1.16 20.50
N PRO A 914 -4.94 1.71 21.67
CA PRO A 914 -5.94 2.77 21.79
C PRO A 914 -5.68 3.99 20.88
N PRO A 915 -6.73 4.72 20.43
CA PRO A 915 -6.57 5.95 19.65
C PRO A 915 -5.68 7.01 20.31
N ALA A 916 -5.66 7.08 21.65
CA ALA A 916 -4.85 8.03 22.40
C ALA A 916 -3.33 7.89 22.13
N ASP A 917 -2.87 6.67 21.84
CA ASP A 917 -1.44 6.35 21.69
C ASP A 917 -0.94 6.50 20.25
N PHE A 918 -1.82 6.81 19.30
CA PHE A 918 -1.43 7.12 17.93
C PHE A 918 -1.00 8.57 17.78
N GLU A 919 0.11 8.79 17.08
CA GLU A 919 0.48 10.13 16.62
C GLU A 919 -0.65 10.77 15.81
N ARG A 920 -0.75 12.09 15.91
CA ARG A 920 -1.70 12.90 15.13
C ARG A 920 -1.05 14.19 14.66
N LEU A 921 -1.61 14.77 13.60
CA LEU A 921 -1.27 16.14 13.20
C LEU A 921 -1.76 17.15 14.24
N VAL A 922 -1.34 18.41 14.09
CA VAL A 922 -1.91 19.55 14.82
C VAL A 922 -2.69 20.40 13.81
N ASP A 923 -3.85 20.92 14.20
CA ASP A 923 -4.63 21.80 13.31
C ASP A 923 -3.80 23.07 13.04
N PRO A 924 -3.40 23.37 11.79
CA PRO A 924 -2.53 24.51 11.52
C PRO A 924 -3.16 25.85 11.91
N TYR A 925 -4.49 25.93 11.99
CA TYR A 925 -5.21 27.16 12.32
C TYR A 925 -5.55 27.30 13.82
N ASP A 926 -5.32 26.28 14.66
CA ASP A 926 -5.51 26.37 16.11
C ASP A 926 -4.39 27.20 16.78
N PRO A 927 -4.67 28.40 17.32
CA PRO A 927 -3.65 29.23 17.96
C PRO A 927 -3.06 28.62 19.24
N GLY A 928 -3.70 27.61 19.84
CA GLY A 928 -3.21 26.90 21.03
C GLY A 928 -2.20 25.78 20.74
N GLY A 929 -2.08 25.33 19.49
CA GLY A 929 -1.14 24.27 19.09
C GLY A 929 0.31 24.75 18.94
N ASP A 930 1.27 23.82 19.09
CA ASP A 930 2.70 24.11 18.88
C ASP A 930 2.98 24.66 17.47
N LEU A 931 3.74 25.75 17.40
CA LEU A 931 4.03 26.49 16.18
C LEU A 931 4.73 25.63 15.11
N THR A 932 5.69 24.80 15.49
CA THR A 932 6.42 23.93 14.55
C THR A 932 5.53 22.79 14.06
N MET A 933 4.77 22.15 14.96
CA MET A 933 3.89 21.05 14.59
C MET A 933 2.70 21.53 13.73
N ARG A 934 2.21 22.75 13.94
CA ARG A 934 1.22 23.41 13.07
C ARG A 934 1.79 23.69 11.68
N ALA A 935 2.95 24.34 11.59
CA ALA A 935 3.60 24.64 10.31
C ALA A 935 3.89 23.35 9.51
N ARG A 936 4.42 22.31 10.17
CA ARG A 936 4.65 20.98 9.56
C ARG A 936 3.35 20.30 9.13
N SER A 937 2.26 20.47 9.87
CA SER A 937 0.94 19.92 9.48
C SER A 937 0.39 20.60 8.23
N TYR A 938 0.56 21.92 8.09
CA TYR A 938 0.21 22.63 6.85
C TYR A 938 1.05 22.15 5.66
N LEU A 939 2.38 22.07 5.80
CA LEU A 939 3.28 21.61 4.74
C LEU A 939 2.98 20.16 4.32
N HIS A 940 2.69 19.28 5.28
CA HIS A 940 2.30 17.90 5.00
C HIS A 940 0.98 17.80 4.22
N ALA A 941 -0.02 18.63 4.57
CA ALA A 941 -1.34 18.61 3.93
C ALA A 941 -1.43 19.36 2.58
N ASN A 942 -0.44 20.21 2.24
CA ASN A 942 -0.49 21.07 1.05
C ASN A 942 0.67 20.88 0.07
N CYS A 943 1.82 20.36 0.51
CA CYS A 943 3.05 20.30 -0.31
C CYS A 943 3.66 18.88 -0.41
N ALA A 944 3.59 18.07 0.66
CA ALA A 944 4.35 16.83 0.77
C ALA A 944 3.94 15.70 -0.18
N TYR A 945 2.73 15.74 -0.75
CA TYR A 945 2.29 14.78 -1.77
C TYR A 945 3.08 14.88 -3.09
N CYS A 946 3.72 16.03 -3.31
CA CYS A 946 4.67 16.27 -4.41
C CYS A 946 6.13 16.30 -3.90
N HIS A 947 6.36 16.74 -2.66
CA HIS A 947 7.69 16.90 -2.06
C HIS A 947 7.98 15.82 -1.01
N THR A 948 8.45 14.68 -1.49
CA THR A 948 8.95 13.53 -0.71
C THR A 948 9.77 12.63 -1.65
N ASP A 949 10.54 11.65 -1.15
CA ASP A 949 11.56 10.88 -1.92
C ASP A 949 11.09 10.22 -3.24
N ALA A 950 9.78 10.02 -3.41
CA ALA A 950 9.15 9.47 -4.62
C ALA A 950 8.05 10.37 -5.22
N GLY A 951 7.81 11.56 -4.63
CA GLY A 951 6.88 12.55 -5.15
C GLY A 951 7.47 13.22 -6.39
N GLY A 952 6.67 13.37 -7.45
CA GLY A 952 7.09 13.98 -8.72
C GLY A 952 7.20 15.51 -8.68
N GLY A 953 7.74 16.08 -7.59
CA GLY A 953 8.05 17.50 -7.47
C GLY A 953 9.56 17.72 -7.64
N ASN A 954 9.94 18.68 -8.47
CA ASN A 954 11.32 18.89 -8.97
C ASN A 954 12.30 19.45 -7.92
N ALA A 955 12.17 19.11 -6.64
CA ALA A 955 13.08 19.54 -5.59
C ALA A 955 13.36 18.36 -4.66
N GLN A 956 14.64 18.08 -4.41
CA GLN A 956 15.10 16.98 -3.54
C GLN A 956 14.84 17.28 -2.06
N ILE A 957 13.58 17.51 -1.69
CA ILE A 957 13.13 17.95 -0.36
C ILE A 957 11.95 17.08 0.10
N ASP A 958 11.92 16.73 1.38
CA ASP A 958 10.83 15.97 1.98
C ASP A 958 10.04 16.82 2.98
N LEU A 959 8.78 17.08 2.68
CA LEU A 959 7.89 17.89 3.51
C LEU A 959 6.91 17.02 4.33
N ALA A 960 7.13 15.70 4.38
CA ALA A 960 6.37 14.79 5.23
C ALA A 960 6.44 15.20 6.72
N PHE A 961 5.33 14.97 7.45
CA PHE A 961 5.16 15.45 8.82
C PHE A 961 6.23 14.94 9.82
N ASP A 962 6.90 13.83 9.54
CA ASP A 962 7.95 13.21 10.36
C ASP A 962 9.38 13.36 9.80
N ALA A 963 9.58 14.17 8.75
CA ALA A 963 10.92 14.44 8.22
C ALA A 963 11.79 15.19 9.25
N SER A 964 12.90 14.59 9.69
CA SER A 964 13.91 15.31 10.46
C SER A 964 14.43 16.50 9.65
N ILE A 965 14.94 17.54 10.30
CA ILE A 965 15.40 18.76 9.62
C ILE A 965 16.37 18.43 8.47
N ASP A 966 17.30 17.51 8.72
CA ASP A 966 18.28 17.03 7.74
C ASP A 966 17.63 16.23 6.60
N ARG A 967 16.56 15.46 6.86
CA ARG A 967 15.77 14.74 5.83
C ARG A 967 14.95 15.71 4.98
N MET A 968 14.50 16.84 5.55
CA MET A 968 13.73 17.84 4.81
C MET A 968 14.55 18.52 3.71
N ARG A 969 15.86 18.74 3.90
CA ARG A 969 16.76 19.40 2.94
C ARG A 969 16.27 20.79 2.48
N VAL A 970 15.80 21.61 3.41
CA VAL A 970 15.31 22.98 3.14
C VAL A 970 15.99 24.09 3.93
N MET A 971 16.73 23.78 5.00
CA MET A 971 17.25 24.78 5.94
C MET A 971 18.61 25.33 5.50
N ASP A 972 18.66 26.62 5.19
CA ASP A 972 19.79 27.33 4.56
C ASP A 972 20.28 26.73 3.22
N GLU A 973 19.48 25.87 2.59
CA GLU A 973 19.74 25.32 1.26
C GLU A 973 19.42 26.33 0.15
N PRO A 974 20.23 26.42 -0.93
CA PRO A 974 19.99 27.33 -2.04
C PRO A 974 18.81 26.87 -2.93
N PRO A 975 18.02 27.79 -3.51
CA PRO A 975 16.97 27.43 -4.46
C PRO A 975 17.56 27.10 -5.84
N LEU A 976 17.28 25.89 -6.36
CA LEU A 976 17.74 25.46 -7.68
C LEU A 976 17.12 26.28 -8.83
N HIS A 977 15.78 26.32 -8.90
CA HIS A 977 15.06 26.84 -10.08
C HIS A 977 15.02 28.35 -10.23
N HIS A 978 14.74 29.07 -9.13
CA HIS A 978 14.52 30.51 -9.19
C HIS A 978 14.65 31.19 -7.82
N THR A 979 15.36 32.32 -7.77
CA THR A 979 15.52 33.15 -6.57
C THR A 979 14.41 34.17 -6.36
N PHE A 980 13.55 34.40 -7.37
CA PHE A 980 12.54 35.48 -7.34
C PHE A 980 13.11 36.89 -7.11
N GLY A 981 14.39 37.10 -7.42
CA GLY A 981 15.10 38.36 -7.18
C GLY A 981 15.48 38.58 -5.70
N ILE A 982 15.27 37.58 -4.83
CA ILE A 982 15.62 37.64 -3.41
C ILE A 982 17.15 37.55 -3.26
N GLU A 983 17.74 38.51 -2.55
CA GLU A 983 19.18 38.52 -2.25
C GLU A 983 19.53 37.42 -1.23
N ALA A 984 20.62 36.68 -1.49
CA ALA A 984 21.06 35.54 -0.67
C ALA A 984 19.92 34.52 -0.36
N ALA A 985 19.04 34.30 -1.34
CA ALA A 985 17.85 33.44 -1.23
C ALA A 985 18.17 32.01 -0.76
N ARG A 986 17.20 31.42 -0.04
CA ARG A 986 17.19 30.03 0.46
C ARG A 986 15.83 29.40 0.24
N LEU A 987 15.75 28.07 0.30
CA LEU A 987 14.47 27.36 0.38
C LEU A 987 13.72 27.78 1.67
N ILE A 988 14.38 27.66 2.82
CA ILE A 988 14.07 28.34 4.08
C ILE A 988 15.37 28.94 4.65
N ALA A 989 15.37 30.23 4.98
CA ALA A 989 16.45 30.89 5.74
C ALA A 989 16.02 31.02 7.22
N PRO A 990 16.63 30.26 8.16
CA PRO A 990 16.25 30.29 9.57
C PRO A 990 16.34 31.70 10.18
N GLY A 991 15.24 32.19 10.77
CA GLY A 991 15.15 33.54 11.33
C GLY A 991 14.94 34.66 10.30
N GLU A 992 14.95 34.37 9.00
CA GLU A 992 14.91 35.37 7.92
C GLU A 992 13.82 35.07 6.87
N PRO A 993 12.53 35.31 7.18
CA PRO A 993 11.39 34.98 6.30
C PRO A 993 11.48 35.58 4.90
N GLU A 994 11.95 36.82 4.77
CA GLU A 994 12.04 37.52 3.48
C GLU A 994 13.12 36.94 2.55
N ARG A 995 14.03 36.10 3.07
CA ARG A 995 15.00 35.32 2.28
C ARG A 995 14.51 33.92 1.90
N SER A 996 13.32 33.52 2.36
CA SER A 996 12.79 32.16 2.24
C SER A 996 11.86 32.00 1.04
N VAL A 997 12.35 31.34 -0.02
CA VAL A 997 11.62 31.09 -1.28
C VAL A 997 10.34 30.29 -1.04
N LEU A 998 10.30 29.36 -0.08
CA LEU A 998 9.07 28.63 0.25
C LEU A 998 7.93 29.56 0.69
N LEU A 999 8.24 30.57 1.53
CA LEU A 999 7.25 31.56 1.97
C LEU A 999 6.78 32.46 0.82
N HIS A 1000 7.71 32.81 -0.09
CA HIS A 1000 7.37 33.57 -1.30
C HIS A 1000 6.41 32.78 -2.21
N ARG A 1001 6.70 31.50 -2.49
CA ARG A 1001 5.88 30.63 -3.34
C ARG A 1001 4.47 30.38 -2.77
N VAL A 1002 4.34 30.21 -1.45
CA VAL A 1002 3.02 30.10 -0.79
C VAL A 1002 2.25 31.44 -0.86
N GLY A 1003 2.96 32.57 -0.76
CA GLY A 1003 2.39 33.92 -0.76
C GLY A 1003 2.08 34.55 -2.12
N MET A 1004 2.35 33.87 -3.24
CA MET A 1004 2.11 34.37 -4.61
C MET A 1004 1.10 33.51 -5.38
N ARG A 1005 0.52 34.04 -6.46
CA ARG A 1005 -0.27 33.26 -7.42
C ARG A 1005 0.19 33.54 -8.86
N GLY A 1006 0.04 32.56 -9.75
CA GLY A 1006 0.65 32.53 -11.08
C GLY A 1006 1.92 31.65 -11.15
N ALA A 1007 2.80 31.93 -12.11
CA ALA A 1007 3.99 31.12 -12.37
C ALA A 1007 4.89 30.99 -11.13
N GLY A 1008 5.16 29.74 -10.71
CA GLY A 1008 5.97 29.41 -9.54
C GLY A 1008 5.22 29.27 -8.20
N GLN A 1009 3.90 29.49 -8.17
CA GLN A 1009 3.06 29.37 -6.96
C GLN A 1009 3.11 27.98 -6.29
N MET A 1010 2.79 27.93 -4.99
CA MET A 1010 2.55 26.70 -4.24
C MET A 1010 1.27 26.81 -3.37
N PRO A 1011 0.35 25.82 -3.41
CA PRO A 1011 0.30 24.67 -4.34
C PRO A 1011 0.16 25.11 -5.81
N GLN A 1012 0.65 24.29 -6.75
CA GLN A 1012 0.66 24.64 -8.17
C GLN A 1012 -0.75 24.73 -8.79
N LEU A 1013 -1.68 23.89 -8.35
CA LEU A 1013 -3.05 23.77 -8.87
C LEU A 1013 -4.10 23.91 -7.76
N GLY A 1014 -5.35 24.17 -8.14
CA GLY A 1014 -6.52 24.12 -7.25
C GLY A 1014 -6.61 25.24 -6.20
N THR A 1015 -5.83 26.32 -6.34
CA THR A 1015 -5.95 27.52 -5.49
C THR A 1015 -5.67 28.79 -6.31
N ASN A 1016 -6.61 29.72 -6.30
CA ASN A 1016 -6.56 31.04 -6.93
C ASN A 1016 -6.35 32.16 -5.90
N ARG A 1017 -6.50 31.88 -4.59
CA ARG A 1017 -6.33 32.82 -3.49
C ARG A 1017 -5.22 32.38 -2.53
N VAL A 1018 -4.48 33.34 -1.98
CA VAL A 1018 -3.42 33.11 -0.98
C VAL A 1018 -4.04 32.81 0.38
N ASP A 1019 -3.62 31.71 0.99
CA ASP A 1019 -3.88 31.39 2.39
C ASP A 1019 -3.06 32.33 3.29
N GLN A 1020 -3.65 33.46 3.69
CA GLN A 1020 -2.96 34.43 4.55
C GLN A 1020 -2.71 33.88 5.98
N PRO A 1021 -3.65 33.16 6.63
CA PRO A 1021 -3.37 32.49 7.91
C PRO A 1021 -2.18 31.52 7.86
N ALA A 1022 -2.09 30.66 6.84
CA ALA A 1022 -0.97 29.73 6.72
C ALA A 1022 0.34 30.39 6.30
N ARG A 1023 0.29 31.43 5.46
CA ARG A 1023 1.45 32.27 5.15
C ARG A 1023 2.01 32.94 6.41
N GLU A 1024 1.15 33.43 7.29
CA GLU A 1024 1.54 34.04 8.56
C GLU A 1024 2.06 32.99 9.56
N LEU A 1025 1.43 31.81 9.64
CA LEU A 1025 1.95 30.65 10.38
C LEU A 1025 3.37 30.27 9.95
N LEU A 1026 3.62 30.20 8.63
CA LEU A 1026 4.93 29.88 8.08
C LEU A 1026 5.95 31.00 8.33
N ARG A 1027 5.56 32.28 8.25
CA ARG A 1027 6.40 33.41 8.67
C ARG A 1027 6.84 33.24 10.12
N GLN A 1028 5.91 33.12 11.05
CA GLN A 1028 6.18 33.01 12.48
C GLN A 1028 7.04 31.78 12.80
N TRP A 1029 6.78 30.65 12.14
CA TRP A 1029 7.62 29.47 12.27
C TRP A 1029 9.06 29.75 11.81
N ILE A 1030 9.27 30.36 10.64
CA ILE A 1030 10.62 30.68 10.14
C ILE A 1030 11.33 31.69 11.06
N GLU A 1031 10.63 32.70 11.60
CA GLU A 1031 11.16 33.64 12.60
C GLU A 1031 11.58 32.94 13.91
N SER A 1032 10.95 31.81 14.26
CA SER A 1032 11.30 31.02 15.45
C SER A 1032 12.50 30.08 15.24
N LEU A 1033 12.90 29.81 13.99
CA LEU A 1033 14.06 28.97 13.68
C LEU A 1033 15.36 29.72 13.99
N LYS A 1034 16.33 29.00 14.56
CA LYS A 1034 17.66 29.56 14.82
C LYS A 1034 18.56 29.37 13.58
N PRO A 1035 19.34 30.38 13.17
CA PRO A 1035 20.47 30.17 12.28
C PRO A 1035 21.40 29.08 12.82
N ALA A 1036 22.05 28.35 11.91
CA ALA A 1036 23.19 27.52 12.28
C ALA A 1036 24.27 28.41 12.94
N ALA A 1037 24.96 27.87 13.94
CA ALA A 1037 26.14 28.55 14.46
C ALA A 1037 27.23 28.53 13.37
N ALA A 1038 27.77 29.70 13.03
CA ALA A 1038 28.90 29.77 12.11
C ALA A 1038 30.15 29.18 12.77
N GLU A 1039 30.71 28.12 12.16
CA GLU A 1039 32.01 27.52 12.50
C GLU A 1039 33.18 28.28 11.82
#